data_AF-A0A523RHZ5-F1
#
_entry.id   AF-A0A523RHZ5-F1
#
_cell.length_a   1.000
_cell.length_b   1.000
_cell.length_c   1.000
_cell.angle_alpha   90.00
_cell.angle_beta   90.00
_cell.angle_gamma   90.00
#
_symmetry.space_group_name_H-M   'P 1'
#
loop_
_entity.id
_entity.type
_entity.pdbx_description
1 polymer ?
#
loop_
_entity_poly.entity_id
_entity_poly.type
_entity_poly.pdbx_seq_one_letter_code
_entity_poly.pdbx_strand_id
1 'polypeptide(L)'
;MKAHSQVNRKSLQEDRIAICPKFGCEALTRVKPLKFGFLGFNKYPKCKKHGTPLVYIDERISVFIDAALSCLFDKAGLPPEDLLIIIKKQFPKELHSFIYSWVYCITIGRGAPIISRYMDSLSNAYLKKLTKKQVKTLKGEKFLKTHSLHQTIRDGMQEITNQYTRLLKHLRIHSEILTDVHQLKPLSQNLRNSLQAWQKLYSDEATKLPEIVEERRLSLFETKKWYDHILNMGTCRCLLGLSPEGKNTRKNRITAFDRYSAYLDFFKEGITKKFTKPDIEDLLTSVQTESFINVLTNEDENHGAIYIFTDNRTNKVYIGQTIRDIFVRFAEHLRDPCNQYLRKAIKYYLEKDIDLKIIKVSDDYARTGNDEFTIKLISYATNQDELNKLEIEEIKKRKSCVLDYFAIKNNEIVPLYGYNVTRGGTYRSLILSDKNAAAFSFIQEGELKHLVRRGLFISEIAMEFRVPDQIIYSKIQEFWANLGIYSIDDARNYFGGLKIYNSRVRHFILRTKSEIDTIEQKSLIRFEKLIKEGFSTSEIKMEMEIEHATLYAMLKVIGFNTFTGARDAFGVNDIYNERMGEKRIKKARKGKTHSQWIEVDESIFIKLIQQQLHYTDMASKLKIGERTLYKKSYEVFGISLSEANRIYRLYPEVEKILLNKKEIDESKLQDWVNAGLSVKEIDQEILKLLIGLGYDKKDIESLFGWDHFHVTRWIPEILNMDFYRARDEYWWKPRIIWLFSQDYSARQMRIVSKELIGRHVTHDIIVRIWAEESARYGSDLNKYLYNLYCS
;
A
#
# COMPACT_ATOMS: atom_id res chain seq x y z
N MET A 1 4.48 11.94 -40.03
CA MET A 1 3.25 11.16 -39.70
C MET A 1 2.64 10.59 -40.97
N LYS A 2 2.00 9.40 -40.94
CA LYS A 2 0.96 9.09 -41.92
C LYS A 2 -0.24 10.02 -41.66
N ALA A 3 -0.73 10.70 -42.69
CA ALA A 3 -1.97 11.45 -42.59
C ALA A 3 -3.15 10.47 -42.67
N HIS A 4 -3.75 10.13 -41.51
CA HIS A 4 -5.03 9.41 -41.49
C HIS A 4 -6.07 10.22 -42.26
N SER A 5 -6.93 9.57 -43.04
CA SER A 5 -7.98 10.32 -43.74
C SER A 5 -8.98 10.87 -42.71
N GLN A 6 -9.20 12.18 -42.74
CA GLN A 6 -10.30 12.77 -41.99
C GLN A 6 -11.60 12.31 -42.63
N VAL A 7 -12.57 11.88 -41.81
CA VAL A 7 -13.80 11.20 -42.24
C VAL A 7 -14.66 12.08 -43.15
N ASN A 8 -14.38 12.03 -44.45
CA ASN A 8 -15.09 12.79 -45.47
C ASN A 8 -16.33 12.01 -45.93
N ARG A 9 -17.52 12.57 -45.68
CA ARG A 9 -18.80 11.95 -46.09
C ARG A 9 -19.09 12.05 -47.58
N LYS A 10 -18.34 12.86 -48.34
CA LYS A 10 -18.49 13.00 -49.81
C LYS A 10 -17.75 11.93 -50.60
N SER A 11 -16.62 11.43 -50.09
CA SER A 11 -15.81 10.37 -50.73
C SER A 11 -16.12 8.97 -50.21
N LEU A 12 -17.08 8.85 -49.29
CA LEU A 12 -17.49 7.58 -48.68
C LEU A 12 -18.56 6.90 -49.54
N GLN A 13 -18.31 5.68 -50.00
CA GLN A 13 -19.26 4.88 -50.81
C GLN A 13 -20.14 3.94 -49.96
N GLU A 14 -19.64 3.44 -48.83
CA GLU A 14 -20.33 2.46 -47.97
C GLU A 14 -20.49 2.95 -46.51
N ASP A 15 -21.33 2.28 -45.71
CA ASP A 15 -21.41 2.55 -44.25
C ASP A 15 -20.05 2.19 -43.58
N ARG A 16 -19.35 3.17 -43.01
CA ARG A 16 -18.11 2.96 -42.21
C ARG A 16 -18.34 3.24 -40.72
N ILE A 17 -17.43 2.78 -39.86
CA ILE A 17 -17.37 3.19 -38.46
C ILE A 17 -16.11 4.02 -38.23
N ALA A 18 -16.27 5.15 -37.54
CA ALA A 18 -15.21 6.09 -37.23
C ALA A 18 -15.09 6.34 -35.74
N ILE A 19 -13.87 6.61 -35.28
CA ILE A 19 -13.47 6.80 -33.88
C ILE A 19 -12.82 8.18 -33.68
N CYS A 20 -12.86 8.69 -32.45
CA CYS A 20 -12.07 9.86 -32.07
C CYS A 20 -10.57 9.54 -32.14
N PRO A 21 -9.72 10.42 -32.71
CA PRO A 21 -8.28 10.16 -32.83
C PRO A 21 -7.53 10.16 -31.48
N LYS A 22 -8.07 10.78 -30.43
CA LYS A 22 -7.53 10.69 -29.05
C LYS A 22 -7.84 9.30 -28.46
N PHE A 23 -6.83 8.59 -27.99
CA PHE A 23 -7.01 7.30 -27.29
C PHE A 23 -7.86 7.47 -26.02
N GLY A 24 -8.48 6.37 -25.56
CA GLY A 24 -9.38 6.40 -24.40
C GLY A 24 -10.72 7.11 -24.62
N CYS A 25 -11.03 7.53 -25.86
CA CYS A 25 -12.29 8.17 -26.19
C CYS A 25 -13.27 7.20 -26.85
N GLU A 26 -14.30 6.78 -26.12
CA GLU A 26 -15.39 5.89 -26.57
C GLU A 26 -16.27 6.46 -27.69
N ALA A 27 -15.97 7.65 -28.20
CA ALA A 27 -16.75 8.36 -29.22
C ALA A 27 -16.61 7.69 -30.61
N LEU A 28 -17.38 6.60 -30.79
CA LEU A 28 -17.56 5.88 -32.04
C LEU A 28 -18.88 6.24 -32.72
N THR A 29 -18.82 6.49 -34.02
CA THR A 29 -19.97 6.89 -34.86
C THR A 29 -20.00 6.06 -36.14
N ARG A 30 -21.18 5.52 -36.49
CA ARG A 30 -21.40 4.98 -37.85
C ARG A 30 -21.60 6.15 -38.81
N VAL A 31 -20.75 6.20 -39.82
CA VAL A 31 -20.73 7.21 -40.86
C VAL A 31 -21.45 6.65 -42.07
N LYS A 32 -22.47 7.37 -42.54
CA LYS A 32 -23.20 7.01 -43.76
C LYS A 32 -22.77 7.88 -44.94
N PRO A 33 -22.75 7.33 -46.18
CA PRO A 33 -22.63 8.12 -47.39
C PRO A 33 -23.73 9.20 -47.46
N LEU A 34 -23.50 10.25 -48.22
CA LEU A 34 -24.52 11.27 -48.49
C LEU A 34 -25.48 10.76 -49.56
N LYS A 35 -26.79 10.76 -49.27
CA LYS A 35 -27.84 10.36 -50.25
C LYS A 35 -27.80 11.19 -51.55
N PHE A 36 -27.35 12.44 -51.46
CA PHE A 36 -27.13 13.34 -52.58
C PHE A 36 -25.79 14.05 -52.34
N GLY A 37 -24.80 13.85 -53.21
CA GLY A 37 -23.38 14.17 -52.91
C GLY A 37 -23.02 15.65 -52.70
N PHE A 38 -23.91 16.57 -53.09
CA PHE A 38 -23.63 18.01 -53.11
C PHE A 38 -24.09 18.75 -51.84
N LEU A 39 -25.30 18.48 -51.35
CA LEU A 39 -25.97 19.24 -50.28
C LEU A 39 -25.63 18.70 -48.87
N GLY A 40 -24.51 19.17 -48.30
CA GLY A 40 -24.06 18.73 -46.98
C GLY A 40 -23.02 19.63 -46.32
N PHE A 41 -23.47 20.71 -45.67
CA PHE A 41 -22.63 21.63 -44.90
C PHE A 41 -22.27 21.08 -43.51
N ASN A 42 -21.43 20.05 -43.48
CA ASN A 42 -20.57 19.69 -42.34
C ASN A 42 -19.51 18.69 -42.84
N LYS A 43 -18.36 19.21 -43.29
CA LYS A 43 -17.37 18.44 -44.09
C LYS A 43 -16.85 17.18 -43.38
N TYR A 44 -16.73 17.21 -42.05
CA TYR A 44 -16.22 16.10 -41.24
C TYR A 44 -17.06 15.94 -39.96
N PRO A 45 -17.49 14.72 -39.57
CA PRO A 45 -18.06 14.49 -38.26
C PRO A 45 -16.95 14.64 -37.20
N LYS A 46 -17.29 15.27 -36.07
CA LYS A 46 -16.37 15.59 -34.98
C LYS A 46 -16.73 14.82 -33.71
N CYS A 47 -15.74 14.53 -32.88
CA CYS A 47 -15.96 13.99 -31.54
C CYS A 47 -16.61 15.06 -30.64
N LYS A 48 -17.81 14.78 -30.10
CA LYS A 48 -18.52 15.70 -29.19
C LYS A 48 -17.70 16.13 -27.97
N LYS A 49 -16.84 15.23 -27.43
CA LYS A 49 -16.01 15.51 -26.24
C LYS A 49 -14.77 16.35 -26.55
N HIS A 50 -14.24 16.27 -27.77
CA HIS A 50 -12.88 16.76 -28.09
C HIS A 50 -12.80 17.74 -29.27
N GLY A 51 -13.89 18.00 -30.00
CA GLY A 51 -13.92 18.91 -31.16
C GLY A 51 -13.15 18.44 -32.40
N THR A 52 -12.26 17.45 -32.26
CA THR A 52 -11.44 16.88 -33.35
C THR A 52 -12.30 16.13 -34.38
N PRO A 53 -11.97 16.18 -35.68
CA PRO A 53 -12.51 15.27 -36.68
C PRO A 53 -12.35 13.81 -36.25
N LEU A 54 -13.31 12.96 -36.61
CA LEU A 54 -13.16 11.51 -36.48
C LEU A 54 -12.24 10.97 -37.59
N VAL A 55 -11.64 9.81 -37.32
CA VAL A 55 -10.84 9.00 -38.26
C VAL A 55 -11.47 7.62 -38.41
N TYR A 56 -11.30 6.96 -39.56
CA TYR A 56 -11.78 5.59 -39.71
C TYR A 56 -10.97 4.62 -38.83
N ILE A 57 -11.64 3.60 -38.30
CA ILE A 57 -11.07 2.73 -37.26
C ILE A 57 -10.01 1.77 -37.79
N ASP A 58 -10.25 1.20 -38.97
CA ASP A 58 -9.29 0.40 -39.74
C ASP A 58 -7.99 1.18 -40.00
N GLU A 59 -8.10 2.45 -40.40
CA GLU A 59 -6.95 3.34 -40.59
C GLU A 59 -6.22 3.71 -39.28
N ARG A 60 -6.88 3.61 -38.11
CA ARG A 60 -6.37 4.13 -36.82
C ARG A 60 -5.84 3.05 -35.88
N ILE A 61 -6.36 1.82 -35.94
CA ILE A 61 -6.11 0.79 -34.92
C ILE A 61 -4.72 0.15 -35.02
N SER A 62 -4.17 0.02 -36.23
CA SER A 62 -2.76 -0.33 -36.45
C SER A 62 -1.81 0.57 -35.64
N VAL A 63 -2.05 1.89 -35.67
CA VAL A 63 -1.25 2.90 -34.95
C VAL A 63 -1.49 2.88 -33.43
N PHE A 64 -2.57 2.27 -32.93
CA PHE A 64 -2.69 1.95 -31.50
C PHE A 64 -1.80 0.76 -31.14
N ILE A 65 -1.78 -0.30 -31.97
CA ILE A 65 -0.93 -1.46 -31.74
C ILE A 65 0.55 -1.10 -31.89
N ASP A 66 0.95 -0.26 -32.85
CA ASP A 66 2.33 0.22 -32.97
C ASP A 66 2.80 0.95 -31.68
N ALA A 67 1.94 1.78 -31.09
CA ALA A 67 2.22 2.48 -29.83
C ALA A 67 2.19 1.56 -28.59
N ALA A 68 1.37 0.50 -28.61
CA ALA A 68 1.38 -0.53 -27.58
C ALA A 68 2.64 -1.39 -27.65
N LEU A 69 3.10 -1.74 -28.86
CA LEU A 69 4.33 -2.49 -29.11
C LEU A 69 5.58 -1.67 -28.78
N SER A 70 5.62 -0.37 -29.11
CA SER A 70 6.73 0.52 -28.73
C SER A 70 6.80 0.69 -27.20
N CYS A 71 5.66 0.83 -26.52
CA CYS A 71 5.56 0.89 -25.06
C CYS A 71 5.99 -0.42 -24.37
N LEU A 72 5.51 -1.57 -24.87
CA LEU A 72 5.82 -2.88 -24.28
C LEU A 72 7.29 -3.26 -24.40
N PHE A 73 7.90 -3.04 -25.57
CA PHE A 73 9.18 -3.64 -25.93
C PHE A 73 10.34 -2.64 -26.08
N ASP A 74 10.20 -1.43 -25.53
CA ASP A 74 11.28 -0.44 -25.43
C ASP A 74 12.42 -0.94 -24.52
N LYS A 75 13.68 -0.66 -24.85
CA LYS A 75 14.86 -1.01 -24.03
C LYS A 75 14.76 -0.48 -22.60
N ALA A 76 14.12 0.68 -22.42
CA ALA A 76 13.84 1.25 -21.12
C ALA A 76 12.81 0.44 -20.27
N GLY A 77 12.25 -0.65 -20.79
CA GLY A 77 11.45 -1.63 -20.06
C GLY A 77 12.25 -2.78 -19.44
N LEU A 78 13.51 -2.96 -19.84
CA LEU A 78 14.46 -3.84 -19.14
C LEU A 78 14.68 -3.35 -17.69
N PRO A 79 15.26 -4.19 -16.80
CA PRO A 79 15.53 -3.78 -15.43
C PRO A 79 16.33 -2.45 -15.37
N PRO A 80 15.92 -1.45 -14.57
CA PRO A 80 16.68 -0.22 -14.38
C PRO A 80 18.11 -0.47 -13.89
N GLU A 81 19.04 0.37 -14.31
CA GLU A 81 20.47 0.23 -14.02
C GLU A 81 20.77 0.28 -12.50
N ASP A 82 20.13 1.19 -11.78
CA ASP A 82 20.15 1.28 -10.32
C ASP A 82 19.70 -0.03 -9.64
N LEU A 83 18.63 -0.65 -10.15
CA LEU A 83 18.13 -1.92 -9.67
C LEU A 83 19.08 -3.07 -10.02
N LEU A 84 19.64 -3.08 -11.24
CA LEU A 84 20.65 -4.06 -11.66
C LEU A 84 21.91 -3.99 -10.79
N ILE A 85 22.38 -2.81 -10.43
CA ILE A 85 23.50 -2.63 -9.50
C ILE A 85 23.17 -3.25 -8.13
N ILE A 86 21.95 -3.03 -7.63
CA ILE A 86 21.48 -3.66 -6.38
C ILE A 86 21.43 -5.19 -6.50
N ILE A 87 20.86 -5.73 -7.59
CA ILE A 87 20.73 -7.20 -7.76
C ILE A 87 22.08 -7.86 -8.01
N LYS A 88 22.93 -7.31 -8.89
CA LYS A 88 24.31 -7.79 -9.13
C LYS A 88 25.12 -7.84 -7.84
N LYS A 89 25.03 -6.79 -7.00
CA LYS A 89 25.81 -6.68 -5.74
C LYS A 89 25.26 -7.51 -4.58
N GLN A 90 23.94 -7.68 -4.44
CA GLN A 90 23.32 -8.34 -3.29
C GLN A 90 22.86 -9.78 -3.56
N PHE A 91 22.50 -10.09 -4.82
CA PHE A 91 21.88 -11.36 -5.21
C PHE A 91 22.49 -11.94 -6.50
N PRO A 92 23.83 -12.03 -6.66
CA PRO A 92 24.46 -12.48 -7.91
C PRO A 92 24.01 -13.89 -8.31
N LYS A 93 23.75 -14.78 -7.35
CA LYS A 93 23.22 -16.14 -7.58
C LYS A 93 21.75 -16.17 -8.07
N GLU A 94 20.99 -15.09 -7.88
CA GLU A 94 19.61 -14.96 -8.37
C GLU A 94 19.50 -14.05 -9.61
N LEU A 95 20.57 -13.33 -10.00
CA LEU A 95 20.59 -12.34 -11.09
C LEU A 95 19.94 -12.84 -12.40
N HIS A 96 20.30 -14.07 -12.81
CA HIS A 96 19.72 -14.73 -13.99
C HIS A 96 18.20 -14.90 -13.85
N SER A 97 17.75 -15.47 -12.72
CA SER A 97 16.32 -15.67 -12.44
C SER A 97 15.56 -14.34 -12.33
N PHE A 98 16.19 -13.31 -11.77
CA PHE A 98 15.63 -11.95 -11.69
C PHE A 98 15.43 -11.35 -13.08
N ILE A 99 16.45 -11.35 -13.95
CA ILE A 99 16.37 -10.76 -15.30
C ILE A 99 15.30 -11.46 -16.13
N TYR A 100 15.29 -12.79 -16.20
CA TYR A 100 14.27 -13.52 -16.95
C TYR A 100 12.86 -13.35 -16.37
N SER A 101 12.71 -13.32 -15.04
CA SER A 101 11.40 -13.07 -14.42
C SER A 101 10.92 -11.64 -14.66
N TRP A 102 11.81 -10.64 -14.69
CA TRP A 102 11.47 -9.26 -15.05
C TRP A 102 11.04 -9.17 -16.51
N VAL A 103 11.81 -9.74 -17.45
CA VAL A 103 11.50 -9.78 -18.88
C VAL A 103 10.14 -10.44 -19.12
N TYR A 104 9.87 -11.59 -18.48
CA TYR A 104 8.54 -12.21 -18.52
C TYR A 104 7.44 -11.24 -18.01
N CYS A 105 7.67 -10.60 -16.86
CA CYS A 105 6.74 -9.67 -16.24
C CYS A 105 6.50 -8.37 -17.02
N ILE A 106 7.35 -7.97 -17.98
CA ILE A 106 7.14 -6.77 -18.82
C ILE A 106 5.78 -6.82 -19.52
N THR A 107 5.41 -7.98 -20.06
CA THR A 107 4.16 -8.18 -20.81
C THR A 107 2.92 -7.85 -19.99
N ILE A 108 2.92 -8.24 -18.71
CA ILE A 108 1.81 -8.01 -17.77
C ILE A 108 1.92 -6.60 -17.16
N GLY A 109 3.11 -6.24 -16.68
CA GLY A 109 3.36 -5.02 -15.91
C GLY A 109 3.28 -3.72 -16.72
N ARG A 110 3.72 -3.75 -17.98
CA ARG A 110 3.63 -2.59 -18.90
C ARG A 110 2.33 -2.55 -19.73
N GLY A 111 1.56 -3.64 -19.86
CA GLY A 111 0.45 -3.67 -20.83
C GLY A 111 -0.86 -4.41 -20.50
N ALA A 112 -0.86 -5.51 -19.75
CA ALA A 112 -2.04 -6.39 -19.67
C ALA A 112 -3.36 -5.74 -19.19
N PRO A 113 -3.40 -4.86 -18.14
CA PRO A 113 -4.67 -4.41 -17.56
C PRO A 113 -5.53 -3.53 -18.48
N ILE A 114 -4.99 -3.04 -19.60
CA ILE A 114 -5.65 -2.02 -20.43
C ILE A 114 -5.80 -2.46 -21.88
N ILE A 115 -4.83 -3.15 -22.48
CA ILE A 115 -4.92 -3.44 -23.92
C ILE A 115 -6.11 -4.37 -24.22
N SER A 116 -6.39 -5.38 -23.38
CA SER A 116 -7.64 -6.15 -23.49
C SER A 116 -8.85 -5.23 -23.32
N ARG A 117 -8.98 -4.56 -22.16
CA ARG A 117 -10.12 -3.67 -21.86
C ARG A 117 -10.42 -2.67 -22.98
N TYR A 118 -9.41 -2.11 -23.64
CA TYR A 118 -9.58 -1.22 -24.79
C TYR A 118 -10.06 -1.97 -26.04
N MET A 119 -9.40 -3.06 -26.44
CA MET A 119 -9.80 -3.84 -27.63
C MET A 119 -11.18 -4.48 -27.46
N ASP A 120 -11.52 -4.92 -26.24
CA ASP A 120 -12.83 -5.42 -25.84
C ASP A 120 -13.89 -4.31 -25.89
N SER A 121 -13.61 -3.14 -25.30
CA SER A 121 -14.52 -1.99 -25.34
C SER A 121 -14.72 -1.47 -26.77
N LEU A 122 -13.65 -1.45 -27.57
CA LEU A 122 -13.66 -1.02 -28.96
C LEU A 122 -14.47 -1.97 -29.84
N SER A 123 -14.27 -3.27 -29.69
CA SER A 123 -15.03 -4.31 -30.41
C SER A 123 -16.51 -4.31 -30.01
N ASN A 124 -16.81 -4.22 -28.72
CA ASN A 124 -18.19 -4.11 -28.23
C ASN A 124 -18.86 -2.81 -28.70
N ALA A 125 -18.15 -1.67 -28.67
CA ALA A 125 -18.66 -0.40 -29.15
C ALA A 125 -18.84 -0.38 -30.67
N TYR A 126 -17.98 -1.07 -31.44
CA TYR A 126 -18.14 -1.28 -32.88
C TYR A 126 -19.42 -2.08 -33.18
N LEU A 127 -19.57 -3.26 -32.55
CA LEU A 127 -20.76 -4.12 -32.68
C LEU A 127 -22.05 -3.38 -32.31
N LYS A 128 -22.03 -2.54 -31.25
CA LYS A 128 -23.16 -1.69 -30.83
C LYS A 128 -23.57 -0.63 -31.87
N LYS A 129 -22.80 -0.36 -32.93
CA LYS A 129 -23.21 0.54 -34.04
C LYS A 129 -23.82 -0.21 -35.23
N LEU A 130 -23.81 -1.54 -35.22
CA LEU A 130 -24.38 -2.39 -36.27
C LEU A 130 -25.85 -2.74 -35.97
N THR A 131 -26.64 -2.96 -37.02
CA THR A 131 -28.03 -3.42 -36.86
C THR A 131 -28.09 -4.93 -36.63
N LYS A 132 -29.17 -5.42 -35.99
CA LYS A 132 -29.41 -6.88 -35.82
C LYS A 132 -29.31 -7.66 -37.14
N LYS A 133 -29.76 -7.07 -38.26
CA LYS A 133 -29.63 -7.67 -39.61
C LYS A 133 -28.16 -7.78 -40.04
N GLN A 134 -27.38 -6.69 -39.92
CA GLN A 134 -25.94 -6.70 -40.24
C GLN A 134 -25.17 -7.71 -39.39
N VAL A 135 -25.44 -7.79 -38.07
CA VAL A 135 -24.80 -8.78 -37.18
C VAL A 135 -25.17 -10.20 -37.59
N LYS A 136 -26.43 -10.47 -38.00
CA LYS A 136 -26.83 -11.79 -38.49
C LYS A 136 -26.16 -12.14 -39.82
N THR A 137 -25.99 -11.19 -40.74
CA THR A 137 -25.26 -11.38 -42.01
C THR A 137 -23.76 -11.61 -41.78
N LEU A 138 -23.15 -10.94 -40.80
CA LEU A 138 -21.72 -11.11 -40.47
C LEU A 138 -21.43 -12.43 -39.72
N LYS A 139 -22.44 -13.05 -39.10
CA LYS A 139 -22.32 -14.35 -38.40
C LYS A 139 -22.76 -15.57 -39.21
N GLY A 140 -23.24 -15.39 -40.45
CA GLY A 140 -23.75 -16.48 -41.29
C GLY A 140 -22.74 -16.95 -42.33
N GLU A 141 -22.46 -18.25 -42.36
CA GLU A 141 -21.51 -18.87 -43.31
C GLU A 141 -22.01 -18.90 -44.77
N LYS A 142 -23.31 -18.67 -45.02
CA LYS A 142 -23.87 -18.67 -46.38
C LYS A 142 -23.34 -17.47 -47.19
N PHE A 143 -22.32 -17.75 -48.01
CA PHE A 143 -21.81 -16.90 -49.09
C PHE A 143 -22.92 -16.59 -50.12
N LEU A 144 -23.78 -15.61 -49.81
CA LEU A 144 -24.71 -15.02 -50.76
C LEU A 144 -24.04 -13.86 -51.49
N LYS A 145 -24.21 -13.80 -52.82
CA LYS A 145 -23.65 -12.78 -53.73
C LYS A 145 -24.32 -11.39 -53.59
N THR A 146 -24.78 -11.03 -52.39
CA THR A 146 -25.36 -9.71 -52.11
C THR A 146 -24.25 -8.66 -52.00
N HIS A 147 -24.08 -7.89 -53.08
CA HIS A 147 -23.07 -6.86 -53.32
C HIS A 147 -22.68 -5.99 -52.11
N SER A 148 -21.37 -5.72 -52.05
CA SER A 148 -20.67 -4.53 -51.52
C SER A 148 -21.06 -3.99 -50.14
N LEU A 149 -22.31 -3.55 -49.93
CA LEU A 149 -22.78 -2.61 -48.88
C LEU A 149 -22.46 -2.94 -47.40
N HIS A 150 -21.86 -4.09 -47.09
CA HIS A 150 -21.38 -4.49 -45.76
C HIS A 150 -19.89 -4.93 -45.74
N GLN A 151 -19.19 -4.90 -46.87
CA GLN A 151 -17.81 -5.37 -46.99
C GLN A 151 -16.87 -4.46 -46.21
N THR A 152 -16.98 -3.14 -46.34
CA THR A 152 -16.15 -2.20 -45.56
C THR A 152 -16.36 -2.33 -44.03
N ILE A 153 -17.51 -2.84 -43.59
CA ILE A 153 -17.78 -3.17 -42.18
C ILE A 153 -17.08 -4.48 -41.78
N ARG A 154 -17.14 -5.50 -42.65
CA ARG A 154 -16.36 -6.75 -42.47
C ARG A 154 -14.87 -6.46 -42.42
N ASP A 155 -14.35 -5.63 -43.31
CA ASP A 155 -12.93 -5.23 -43.37
C ASP A 155 -12.51 -4.51 -42.10
N GLY A 156 -13.35 -3.61 -41.58
CA GLY A 156 -13.10 -2.95 -40.29
C GLY A 156 -13.07 -3.92 -39.09
N MET A 157 -13.92 -4.95 -39.07
CA MET A 157 -13.83 -6.02 -38.06
C MET A 157 -12.59 -6.90 -38.26
N GLN A 158 -12.29 -7.26 -39.50
CA GLN A 158 -11.12 -8.06 -39.85
C GLN A 158 -9.83 -7.36 -39.45
N GLU A 159 -9.72 -6.04 -39.64
CA GLU A 159 -8.52 -5.29 -39.25
C GLU A 159 -8.36 -5.17 -37.73
N ILE A 160 -9.46 -5.06 -36.97
CA ILE A 160 -9.41 -5.18 -35.50
C ILE A 160 -8.86 -6.56 -35.10
N THR A 161 -9.37 -7.63 -35.74
CA THR A 161 -8.89 -8.99 -35.50
C THR A 161 -7.43 -9.16 -35.89
N ASN A 162 -7.00 -8.69 -37.07
CA ASN A 162 -5.63 -8.74 -37.56
C ASN A 162 -4.66 -8.08 -36.59
N GLN A 163 -4.95 -6.84 -36.16
CA GLN A 163 -4.07 -6.06 -35.30
C GLN A 163 -4.04 -6.62 -33.86
N TYR A 164 -5.15 -7.17 -33.36
CA TYR A 164 -5.15 -7.92 -32.09
C TYR A 164 -4.33 -9.22 -32.20
N THR A 165 -4.49 -9.99 -33.27
CA THR A 165 -3.68 -11.20 -33.54
C THR A 165 -2.19 -10.87 -33.68
N ARG A 166 -1.84 -9.74 -34.31
CA ARG A 166 -0.45 -9.25 -34.40
C ARG A 166 0.13 -8.96 -33.01
N LEU A 167 -0.62 -8.27 -32.15
CA LEU A 167 -0.22 -8.04 -30.76
C LEU A 167 -0.02 -9.35 -30.00
N LEU A 168 -1.00 -10.26 -30.06
CA LEU A 168 -0.92 -11.56 -29.38
C LEU A 168 0.28 -12.39 -29.86
N LYS A 169 0.59 -12.38 -31.18
CA LYS A 169 1.80 -12.99 -31.73
C LYS A 169 3.07 -12.37 -31.15
N HIS A 170 3.14 -11.04 -31.03
CA HIS A 170 4.30 -10.39 -30.42
C HIS A 170 4.45 -10.67 -28.92
N LEU A 171 3.35 -10.69 -28.16
CA LEU A 171 3.35 -11.09 -26.74
C LEU A 171 3.81 -12.54 -26.57
N ARG A 172 3.31 -13.46 -27.41
CA ARG A 172 3.70 -14.87 -27.42
C ARG A 172 5.19 -15.05 -27.76
N ILE A 173 5.67 -14.41 -28.82
CA ILE A 173 7.10 -14.36 -29.19
C ILE A 173 7.94 -13.88 -28.00
N HIS A 174 7.48 -12.87 -27.28
CA HIS A 174 8.18 -12.35 -26.12
C HIS A 174 8.23 -13.33 -24.94
N SER A 175 7.12 -14.05 -24.67
CA SER A 175 7.05 -15.02 -23.57
C SER A 175 7.72 -16.36 -23.87
N GLU A 176 7.92 -16.73 -25.14
CA GLU A 176 8.47 -18.04 -25.55
C GLU A 176 9.89 -17.99 -26.11
N ILE A 177 10.32 -16.87 -26.71
CA ILE A 177 11.62 -16.77 -27.44
C ILE A 177 12.66 -15.95 -26.66
N LEU A 178 12.23 -14.97 -25.85
CA LEU A 178 13.13 -14.15 -25.03
C LEU A 178 13.27 -14.65 -23.59
N THR A 179 12.51 -15.66 -23.18
CA THR A 179 12.56 -16.25 -21.85
C THR A 179 12.10 -17.71 -21.93
N ASP A 180 12.91 -18.62 -21.40
CA ASP A 180 12.45 -19.99 -21.16
C ASP A 180 11.59 -20.01 -19.89
N VAL A 181 10.29 -20.27 -20.07
CA VAL A 181 9.31 -20.31 -18.98
C VAL A 181 9.65 -21.40 -17.95
N HIS A 182 10.34 -22.48 -18.35
CA HIS A 182 10.77 -23.55 -17.44
C HIS A 182 11.97 -23.15 -16.56
N GLN A 183 12.67 -22.06 -16.89
CA GLN A 183 13.79 -21.52 -16.10
C GLN A 183 13.34 -20.44 -15.09
N LEU A 184 12.07 -20.05 -15.09
CA LEU A 184 11.52 -19.08 -14.14
C LEU A 184 11.42 -19.69 -12.73
N LYS A 185 12.29 -19.26 -11.81
CA LYS A 185 12.26 -19.69 -10.41
C LYS A 185 11.63 -18.62 -9.51
N PRO A 186 10.87 -19.00 -8.46
CA PRO A 186 10.36 -18.04 -7.49
C PRO A 186 11.51 -17.26 -6.83
N LEU A 187 11.46 -15.93 -6.88
CA LEU A 187 12.47 -15.08 -6.23
C LEU A 187 12.50 -15.32 -4.72
N SER A 188 13.69 -15.29 -4.11
CA SER A 188 13.86 -15.44 -2.66
C SER A 188 13.14 -14.34 -1.88
N GLN A 189 12.83 -14.61 -0.60
CA GLN A 189 12.19 -13.60 0.25
C GLN A 189 13.08 -12.36 0.44
N ASN A 190 14.41 -12.52 0.44
CA ASN A 190 15.34 -11.40 0.56
C ASN A 190 15.34 -10.53 -0.70
N LEU A 191 15.36 -11.14 -1.89
CA LEU A 191 15.23 -10.43 -3.17
C LEU A 191 13.86 -9.72 -3.28
N ARG A 192 12.76 -10.36 -2.84
CA ARG A 192 11.43 -9.72 -2.74
C ARG A 192 11.45 -8.51 -1.80
N ASN A 193 12.11 -8.62 -0.64
CA ASN A 193 12.23 -7.51 0.31
C ASN A 193 13.00 -6.32 -0.31
N SER A 194 14.12 -6.57 -1.00
CA SER A 194 14.88 -5.52 -1.70
C SER A 194 14.08 -4.89 -2.84
N LEU A 195 13.29 -5.65 -3.60
CA LEU A 195 12.37 -5.13 -4.62
C LEU A 195 11.25 -4.26 -4.02
N GLN A 196 10.73 -4.62 -2.84
CA GLN A 196 9.76 -3.80 -2.10
C GLN A 196 10.40 -2.50 -1.56
N ALA A 197 11.64 -2.55 -1.08
CA ALA A 197 12.38 -1.38 -0.63
C ALA A 197 12.68 -0.40 -1.79
N TRP A 198 13.17 -0.93 -2.92
CA TRP A 198 13.34 -0.20 -4.17
C TRP A 198 12.03 0.46 -4.62
N GLN A 199 10.94 -0.31 -4.67
CA GLN A 199 9.61 0.20 -5.01
C GLN A 199 9.17 1.33 -4.09
N LYS A 200 9.45 1.26 -2.78
CA LYS A 200 9.04 2.31 -1.83
C LYS A 200 9.78 3.62 -2.12
N LEU A 201 11.11 3.57 -2.21
CA LEU A 201 11.95 4.74 -2.53
C LEU A 201 11.49 5.42 -3.83
N TYR A 202 11.37 4.64 -4.90
CA TYR A 202 10.99 5.14 -6.21
C TYR A 202 9.51 5.53 -6.36
N SER A 203 8.64 5.14 -5.41
CA SER A 203 7.27 5.68 -5.32
C SER A 203 7.27 7.12 -4.82
N ASP A 204 8.06 7.39 -3.77
CA ASP A 204 8.09 8.71 -3.11
C ASP A 204 8.75 9.78 -4.01
N GLU A 205 9.70 9.38 -4.87
CA GLU A 205 10.20 10.20 -5.98
C GLU A 205 9.16 10.43 -7.07
N ALA A 206 8.49 9.36 -7.54
CA ALA A 206 7.48 9.44 -8.59
C ALA A 206 6.29 10.33 -8.23
N THR A 207 5.99 10.51 -6.93
CA THR A 207 4.96 11.46 -6.46
C THR A 207 5.35 12.92 -6.49
N LYS A 208 6.65 13.27 -6.55
CA LYS A 208 7.14 14.67 -6.61
C LYS A 208 7.20 15.20 -8.04
N LEU A 209 7.48 14.33 -9.02
CA LEU A 209 7.60 14.78 -10.42
C LEU A 209 6.33 15.46 -10.99
N PRO A 210 5.08 15.05 -10.66
CA PRO A 210 3.87 15.77 -11.07
C PRO A 210 3.82 17.23 -10.64
N GLU A 211 4.40 17.58 -9.49
CA GLU A 211 4.45 18.96 -9.00
C GLU A 211 5.45 19.77 -9.84
N ILE A 212 6.62 19.18 -10.12
CA ILE A 212 7.65 19.76 -11.01
C ILE A 212 7.14 19.94 -12.45
N VAL A 213 6.26 19.06 -12.95
CA VAL A 213 5.64 19.13 -14.29
C VAL A 213 4.66 20.31 -14.43
N GLU A 214 4.03 20.76 -13.34
CA GLU A 214 3.17 21.96 -13.36
C GLU A 214 3.99 23.26 -13.33
N GLU A 215 5.22 23.22 -12.80
CA GLU A 215 6.13 24.39 -12.71
C GLU A 215 7.15 24.51 -13.86
N ARG A 216 7.53 23.41 -14.52
CA ARG A 216 8.57 23.40 -15.58
C ARG A 216 8.14 22.67 -16.86
N ARG A 217 8.46 23.27 -18.01
CA ARG A 217 8.40 22.59 -19.32
C ARG A 217 9.52 21.56 -19.43
N LEU A 218 9.22 20.30 -19.10
CA LEU A 218 10.14 19.18 -19.34
C LEU A 218 10.39 18.95 -20.84
N SER A 219 11.56 18.43 -21.18
CA SER A 219 11.86 17.90 -22.51
C SER A 219 11.10 16.60 -22.79
N LEU A 220 11.05 16.20 -24.06
CA LEU A 220 10.43 14.94 -24.46
C LEU A 220 11.17 13.71 -23.89
N PHE A 221 12.48 13.80 -23.68
CA PHE A 221 13.30 12.76 -23.06
C PHE A 221 13.02 12.61 -21.55
N GLU A 222 12.95 13.71 -20.80
CA GLU A 222 12.58 13.69 -19.37
C GLU A 222 11.14 13.19 -19.18
N THR A 223 10.24 13.64 -20.05
CA THR A 223 8.86 13.13 -20.10
C THR A 223 8.86 11.62 -20.31
N LYS A 224 9.59 11.11 -21.32
CA LYS A 224 9.71 9.66 -21.56
C LYS A 224 10.27 8.92 -20.34
N LYS A 225 11.33 9.41 -19.70
CA LYS A 225 11.94 8.79 -18.52
C LYS A 225 10.92 8.61 -17.38
N TRP A 226 10.02 9.58 -17.16
CA TRP A 226 8.94 9.48 -16.18
C TRP A 226 7.85 8.46 -16.56
N TYR A 227 7.49 8.39 -17.85
CA TYR A 227 6.55 7.37 -18.34
C TYR A 227 7.14 5.94 -18.24
N ASP A 228 8.42 5.74 -18.59
CA ASP A 228 9.13 4.47 -18.40
C ASP A 228 9.18 4.07 -16.93
N HIS A 229 9.47 5.03 -16.04
CA HIS A 229 9.53 4.80 -14.59
C HIS A 229 8.22 4.23 -14.03
N ILE A 230 7.09 4.85 -14.38
CA ILE A 230 5.76 4.42 -13.94
C ILE A 230 5.38 3.03 -14.48
N LEU A 231 5.91 2.65 -15.65
CA LEU A 231 5.70 1.32 -16.24
C LEU A 231 6.61 0.25 -15.62
N ASN A 232 7.86 0.58 -15.32
CA ASN A 232 8.81 -0.32 -14.66
C ASN A 232 8.40 -0.61 -13.21
N MET A 233 7.80 0.37 -12.55
CA MET A 233 7.07 0.18 -11.29
C MET A 233 5.89 -0.80 -11.42
N GLY A 234 5.24 -0.88 -12.58
CA GLY A 234 4.25 -1.91 -12.91
C GLY A 234 4.87 -3.30 -13.08
N THR A 235 5.99 -3.41 -13.80
CA THR A 235 6.77 -4.67 -13.95
C THR A 235 7.22 -5.23 -12.60
N CYS A 236 7.80 -4.39 -11.74
CA CYS A 236 8.22 -4.76 -10.39
C CYS A 236 7.04 -5.25 -9.52
N ARG A 237 5.83 -4.71 -9.71
CA ARG A 237 4.62 -5.19 -9.02
C ARG A 237 4.21 -6.58 -9.46
N CYS A 238 4.18 -6.86 -10.76
CA CYS A 238 3.92 -8.20 -11.27
C CYS A 238 4.94 -9.22 -10.75
N LEU A 239 6.22 -8.83 -10.71
CA LEU A 239 7.32 -9.65 -10.19
C LEU A 239 7.18 -9.98 -8.69
N LEU A 240 6.53 -9.10 -7.92
CA LEU A 240 6.16 -9.31 -6.51
C LEU A 240 4.82 -10.06 -6.33
N GLY A 241 4.17 -10.52 -7.40
CA GLY A 241 2.85 -11.16 -7.33
C GLY A 241 1.69 -10.19 -7.06
N LEU A 242 1.88 -8.89 -7.29
CA LEU A 242 0.90 -7.83 -7.06
C LEU A 242 0.30 -7.35 -8.39
N SER A 243 -0.95 -6.87 -8.37
CA SER A 243 -1.51 -6.14 -9.52
C SER A 243 -0.61 -4.96 -9.90
N PRO A 244 -0.27 -4.76 -11.19
CA PRO A 244 0.55 -3.63 -11.63
C PRO A 244 -0.12 -2.28 -11.36
N GLU A 245 -1.46 -2.24 -11.31
CA GLU A 245 -2.21 -1.09 -10.84
C GLU A 245 -2.15 -1.02 -9.29
N GLY A 246 -1.64 0.08 -8.75
CA GLY A 246 -1.60 0.33 -7.30
C GLY A 246 -2.98 0.71 -6.74
N LYS A 247 -3.26 0.33 -5.48
CA LYS A 247 -4.56 0.60 -4.82
C LYS A 247 -4.96 2.09 -4.78
N ASN A 248 -4.01 3.02 -4.90
CA ASN A 248 -4.23 4.47 -4.90
C ASN A 248 -4.19 5.06 -6.32
N THR A 249 -5.06 4.59 -7.22
CA THR A 249 -5.18 5.10 -8.61
C THR A 249 -5.38 6.61 -8.71
N ARG A 250 -5.94 7.25 -7.68
CA ARG A 250 -6.13 8.71 -7.60
C ARG A 250 -4.83 9.54 -7.45
N LYS A 251 -3.70 8.95 -7.03
CA LYS A 251 -2.42 9.70 -6.90
C LYS A 251 -1.63 9.75 -8.20
N ASN A 252 -1.61 8.66 -8.98
CA ASN A 252 -0.83 8.60 -10.23
C ASN A 252 -1.73 9.03 -11.40
N ARG A 253 -1.82 10.35 -11.63
CA ARG A 253 -2.77 11.01 -12.56
C ARG A 253 -2.80 10.50 -14.02
N ILE A 254 -1.82 9.71 -14.47
CA ILE A 254 -1.71 9.24 -15.86
C ILE A 254 -2.63 8.02 -16.13
N THR A 255 -3.66 8.18 -16.95
CA THR A 255 -4.41 7.02 -17.48
C THR A 255 -3.54 6.28 -18.49
N ALA A 256 -3.76 4.97 -18.67
CA ALA A 256 -3.01 4.21 -19.66
C ALA A 256 -3.24 4.67 -21.11
N PHE A 257 -4.33 5.39 -21.39
CA PHE A 257 -4.55 6.01 -22.71
C PHE A 257 -3.66 7.23 -22.94
N ASP A 258 -3.32 7.96 -21.89
CA ASP A 258 -2.30 9.02 -21.94
C ASP A 258 -0.92 8.39 -22.15
N ARG A 259 -0.64 7.22 -21.52
CA ARG A 259 0.60 6.43 -21.76
C ARG A 259 0.73 5.99 -23.21
N TYR A 260 -0.26 5.33 -23.79
CA TYR A 260 -0.19 4.95 -25.22
C TYR A 260 -0.24 6.15 -26.18
N SER A 261 -0.75 7.32 -25.73
CA SER A 261 -0.61 8.56 -26.50
C SER A 261 0.84 9.06 -26.48
N ALA A 262 1.46 9.12 -25.31
CA ALA A 262 2.86 9.53 -25.15
C ALA A 262 3.83 8.59 -25.88
N TYR A 263 3.67 7.26 -25.77
CA TYR A 263 4.52 6.29 -26.49
C TYR A 263 4.29 6.24 -28.01
N LEU A 264 3.12 6.69 -28.50
CA LEU A 264 2.95 6.93 -29.93
C LEU A 264 3.81 8.10 -30.41
N ASP A 265 3.93 9.14 -29.60
CA ASP A 265 4.73 10.32 -29.93
C ASP A 265 6.23 10.05 -29.73
N PHE A 266 6.65 9.40 -28.64
CA PHE A 266 8.03 8.92 -28.47
C PHE A 266 8.49 7.98 -29.61
N PHE A 267 7.58 7.19 -30.18
CA PHE A 267 7.85 6.32 -31.33
C PHE A 267 8.00 7.10 -32.65
N LYS A 268 7.18 8.12 -32.90
CA LYS A 268 7.33 9.01 -34.08
C LYS A 268 8.65 9.76 -34.07
N GLU A 269 9.05 10.26 -32.91
CA GLU A 269 10.29 11.02 -32.71
C GLU A 269 11.53 10.09 -32.53
N GLY A 270 11.39 8.78 -32.73
CA GLY A 270 12.50 7.81 -32.75
C GLY A 270 13.14 7.50 -31.39
N ILE A 271 12.52 7.92 -30.27
CA ILE A 271 13.11 7.85 -28.93
C ILE A 271 12.88 6.48 -28.25
N THR A 272 11.88 5.70 -28.70
CA THR A 272 11.71 4.29 -28.29
C THR A 272 12.61 3.39 -29.12
N LYS A 273 13.43 2.53 -28.49
CA LYS A 273 14.28 1.55 -29.19
C LYS A 273 13.92 0.15 -28.73
N LYS A 274 13.49 -0.73 -29.64
CA LYS A 274 13.10 -2.10 -29.27
C LYS A 274 14.29 -2.88 -28.70
N PHE A 275 14.10 -3.65 -27.61
CA PHE A 275 15.10 -4.63 -27.17
C PHE A 275 15.03 -5.96 -27.92
N THR A 276 16.13 -6.70 -27.81
CA THR A 276 16.45 -7.94 -28.52
C THR A 276 16.96 -9.00 -27.52
N LYS A 277 17.25 -10.23 -27.99
CA LYS A 277 17.86 -11.26 -27.12
C LYS A 277 19.30 -10.91 -26.69
N PRO A 278 20.18 -10.39 -27.57
CA PRO A 278 21.48 -9.84 -27.16
C PRO A 278 21.37 -8.79 -26.06
N ASP A 279 20.36 -7.90 -26.11
CA ASP A 279 20.17 -6.88 -25.05
C ASP A 279 19.85 -7.46 -23.66
N ILE A 280 19.39 -8.71 -23.59
CA ILE A 280 19.14 -9.44 -22.33
C ILE A 280 20.39 -10.23 -21.94
N GLU A 281 21.09 -10.81 -22.92
CA GLU A 281 22.36 -11.50 -22.75
C GLU A 281 23.46 -10.54 -22.26
N ASP A 282 23.50 -9.30 -22.76
CA ASP A 282 24.40 -8.22 -22.32
C ASP A 282 24.21 -7.87 -20.82
N LEU A 283 22.99 -7.98 -20.27
CA LEU A 283 22.75 -7.78 -18.83
C LEU A 283 23.35 -8.91 -17.97
N LEU A 284 23.58 -10.08 -18.57
CA LEU A 284 24.16 -11.27 -17.95
C LEU A 284 25.68 -11.37 -18.19
N THR A 285 26.19 -10.89 -19.33
CA THR A 285 27.63 -10.93 -19.69
C THR A 285 28.41 -9.70 -19.24
N SER A 286 27.75 -8.56 -18.96
CA SER A 286 28.29 -7.40 -18.23
C SER A 286 28.60 -7.69 -16.74
N VAL A 287 29.12 -8.88 -16.48
CA VAL A 287 29.47 -9.49 -15.19
C VAL A 287 30.94 -9.95 -15.21
N GLN A 288 31.60 -9.99 -16.38
CA GLN A 288 32.98 -10.50 -16.54
C GLN A 288 34.03 -9.46 -16.98
N THR A 289 33.64 -8.25 -17.37
CA THR A 289 34.54 -7.26 -18.01
C THR A 289 34.88 -6.01 -17.16
N GLU A 290 34.55 -5.99 -15.87
CA GLU A 290 35.13 -5.04 -14.90
C GLU A 290 36.10 -5.76 -13.94
N SER A 291 37.13 -6.38 -14.51
CA SER A 291 38.17 -7.11 -13.78
C SER A 291 39.35 -6.22 -13.36
N PHE A 292 39.08 -5.20 -12.55
CA PHE A 292 40.07 -4.31 -11.90
C PHE A 292 39.38 -3.64 -10.69
N ILE A 293 39.86 -3.68 -9.44
CA ILE A 293 41.10 -4.21 -8.82
C ILE A 293 40.73 -5.01 -7.54
N ASN A 294 41.67 -5.85 -7.07
CA ASN A 294 41.63 -6.66 -5.83
C ASN A 294 41.43 -5.84 -4.52
N VAL A 295 41.46 -6.56 -3.37
CA VAL A 295 41.28 -6.11 -1.96
C VAL A 295 39.79 -6.14 -1.52
N LEU A 296 39.31 -7.16 -0.77
CA LEU A 296 39.95 -8.37 -0.25
C LEU A 296 39.19 -9.65 -0.66
N THR A 297 39.92 -10.58 -1.29
CA THR A 297 39.63 -12.02 -1.28
C THR A 297 40.95 -12.79 -1.08
N ASN A 298 41.65 -12.46 0.01
CA ASN A 298 42.73 -13.28 0.56
C ASN A 298 42.36 -13.65 2.00
N GLU A 299 42.98 -14.70 2.48
CA GLU A 299 42.80 -15.29 3.80
C GLU A 299 43.38 -14.38 4.89
N ASP A 300 42.51 -13.53 5.44
CA ASP A 300 42.66 -12.89 6.75
C ASP A 300 41.29 -12.94 7.41
N GLU A 301 41.22 -13.22 8.71
CA GLU A 301 39.99 -13.68 9.40
C GLU A 301 38.93 -12.58 9.60
N ASN A 302 39.04 -11.44 8.92
CA ASN A 302 38.37 -10.18 9.27
C ASN A 302 36.92 -10.08 8.77
N HIS A 303 35.97 -10.25 9.70
CA HIS A 303 34.52 -10.10 9.53
C HIS A 303 34.06 -8.66 9.26
N GLY A 304 34.88 -7.65 9.53
CA GLY A 304 34.60 -6.25 9.20
C GLY A 304 35.65 -5.28 9.74
N ALA A 305 35.38 -3.98 9.63
CA ALA A 305 36.28 -2.91 10.08
C ALA A 305 35.55 -1.72 10.70
N ILE A 306 36.26 -1.02 11.59
CA ILE A 306 35.84 0.23 12.24
C ILE A 306 36.50 1.42 11.54
N TYR A 307 35.72 2.47 11.29
CA TYR A 307 36.21 3.74 10.75
C TYR A 307 35.71 4.95 11.55
N ILE A 308 36.48 6.03 11.45
CA ILE A 308 36.10 7.40 11.76
C ILE A 308 35.69 8.09 10.49
N PHE A 309 34.59 8.85 10.54
CA PHE A 309 34.28 9.92 9.60
C PHE A 309 34.35 11.26 10.38
N THR A 310 34.89 12.34 9.80
CA THR A 310 35.01 13.64 10.48
C THR A 310 34.40 14.79 9.66
N ASP A 311 33.59 15.66 10.28
CA ASP A 311 33.29 17.02 9.80
C ASP A 311 34.42 17.94 10.29
N ASN A 312 35.33 18.34 9.40
CA ASN A 312 36.55 19.07 9.78
C ASN A 312 36.27 20.51 10.22
N ARG A 313 35.20 21.14 9.72
CA ARG A 313 34.76 22.49 10.14
C ARG A 313 34.32 22.52 11.61
N THR A 314 33.76 21.44 12.13
CA THR A 314 33.27 21.34 13.51
C THR A 314 34.07 20.37 14.38
N ASN A 315 35.13 19.76 13.83
CA ASN A 315 35.89 18.65 14.42
C ASN A 315 35.01 17.51 14.97
N LYS A 316 33.84 17.27 14.35
CA LYS A 316 32.90 16.24 14.80
C LYS A 316 33.25 14.90 14.21
N VAL A 317 33.66 13.99 15.10
CA VAL A 317 33.93 12.58 14.82
C VAL A 317 32.62 11.78 14.87
N TYR A 318 32.43 10.93 13.87
CA TYR A 318 31.36 9.94 13.79
C TYR A 318 32.01 8.56 13.65
N ILE A 319 31.72 7.63 14.56
CA ILE A 319 32.16 6.23 14.45
C ILE A 319 31.15 5.43 13.62
N GLY A 320 31.64 4.44 12.87
CA GLY A 320 30.80 3.39 12.30
C GLY A 320 31.57 2.13 11.92
N GLN A 321 30.83 1.05 11.71
CA GLN A 321 31.33 -0.24 11.24
C GLN A 321 30.98 -0.49 9.76
N THR A 322 31.86 -1.19 9.03
CA THR A 322 31.68 -1.57 7.62
C THR A 322 32.22 -2.97 7.32
N ILE A 323 31.54 -3.70 6.44
CA ILE A 323 32.03 -4.93 5.77
C ILE A 323 32.36 -4.68 4.29
N ARG A 324 32.38 -3.40 3.90
CA ARG A 324 32.68 -2.89 2.56
C ARG A 324 33.94 -2.03 2.64
N ASP A 325 34.63 -1.93 1.53
CA ASP A 325 35.65 -0.91 1.29
C ASP A 325 35.27 0.48 1.85
N ILE A 326 36.26 1.15 2.43
CA ILE A 326 36.08 2.42 3.16
C ILE A 326 35.75 3.59 2.21
N PHE A 327 36.24 3.58 0.96
CA PHE A 327 35.92 4.63 -0.02
C PHE A 327 34.49 4.49 -0.56
N VAL A 328 34.05 3.25 -0.81
CA VAL A 328 32.64 2.92 -1.09
C VAL A 328 31.75 3.37 0.07
N ARG A 329 32.15 3.11 1.32
CA ARG A 329 31.41 3.53 2.52
C ARG A 329 31.38 5.07 2.68
N PHE A 330 32.45 5.76 2.31
CA PHE A 330 32.52 7.23 2.32
C PHE A 330 31.56 7.84 1.29
N ALA A 331 31.53 7.31 0.07
CA ALA A 331 30.61 7.71 -0.99
C ALA A 331 29.14 7.45 -0.62
N GLU A 332 28.85 6.34 0.07
CA GLU A 332 27.52 6.09 0.64
C GLU A 332 27.09 7.20 1.62
N HIS A 333 27.97 7.62 2.54
CA HIS A 333 27.67 8.64 3.55
C HIS A 333 27.47 10.04 2.98
N LEU A 334 28.25 10.43 1.97
CA LEU A 334 28.09 11.74 1.32
C LEU A 334 26.81 11.81 0.48
N ARG A 335 26.36 10.68 -0.09
CA ARG A 335 25.16 10.60 -0.95
C ARG A 335 23.86 10.39 -0.16
N ASP A 336 23.82 9.46 0.79
CA ASP A 336 22.67 9.18 1.66
C ASP A 336 23.11 9.10 3.14
N PRO A 337 23.33 10.26 3.78
CA PRO A 337 23.78 10.30 5.17
C PRO A 337 22.74 9.70 6.12
N CYS A 338 23.11 8.57 6.72
CA CYS A 338 22.24 7.72 7.54
C CYS A 338 21.80 8.39 8.86
N ASN A 339 22.48 9.44 9.28
CA ASN A 339 22.23 10.17 10.52
C ASN A 339 21.87 11.64 10.25
N GLN A 340 20.85 12.17 10.93
CA GLN A 340 20.40 13.56 10.81
C GLN A 340 21.50 14.62 11.06
N TYR A 341 22.49 14.33 11.89
CA TYR A 341 23.58 15.28 12.20
C TYR A 341 24.59 15.36 11.04
N LEU A 342 24.98 14.20 10.52
CA LEU A 342 25.81 14.09 9.31
C LEU A 342 25.10 14.69 8.09
N ARG A 343 23.77 14.47 7.97
CA ARG A 343 22.92 15.07 6.94
C ARG A 343 22.90 16.60 7.01
N LYS A 344 22.86 17.19 8.21
CA LYS A 344 22.98 18.64 8.42
C LYS A 344 24.38 19.17 8.09
N ALA A 345 25.43 18.39 8.35
CA ALA A 345 26.80 18.73 7.96
C ALA A 345 26.95 18.78 6.44
N ILE A 346 26.62 17.71 5.72
CA ILE A 346 26.71 17.64 4.25
C ILE A 346 25.85 18.70 3.58
N LYS A 347 24.60 18.89 4.06
CA LYS A 347 23.70 19.93 3.53
C LYS A 347 24.30 21.34 3.60
N TYR A 348 25.04 21.68 4.67
CA TYR A 348 25.70 22.98 4.80
C TYR A 348 26.78 23.23 3.73
N TYR A 349 27.47 22.19 3.25
CA TYR A 349 28.46 22.32 2.16
C TYR A 349 27.77 22.37 0.78
N LEU A 350 26.75 21.53 0.55
CA LEU A 350 25.97 21.56 -0.69
C LEU A 350 25.19 22.88 -0.86
N GLU A 351 24.72 23.50 0.24
CA GLU A 351 24.12 24.85 0.23
C GLU A 351 25.13 25.98 -0.06
N LYS A 352 26.42 25.65 -0.17
CA LYS A 352 27.50 26.58 -0.57
C LYS A 352 28.10 26.25 -1.94
N ASP A 353 27.46 25.36 -2.70
CA ASP A 353 27.90 24.90 -4.03
C ASP A 353 29.30 24.25 -4.02
N ILE A 354 29.64 23.59 -2.91
CA ILE A 354 30.93 22.92 -2.70
C ILE A 354 30.83 21.46 -3.17
N ASP A 355 31.63 21.10 -4.18
CA ASP A 355 31.72 19.72 -4.70
C ASP A 355 32.47 18.80 -3.72
N LEU A 356 31.73 17.88 -3.09
CA LEU A 356 32.23 16.91 -2.11
C LEU A 356 32.92 15.70 -2.77
N LYS A 357 33.71 15.95 -3.81
CA LYS A 357 34.47 14.93 -4.54
C LYS A 357 35.49 14.24 -3.65
N ILE A 358 35.45 12.91 -3.59
CA ILE A 358 36.37 12.09 -2.79
C ILE A 358 37.74 12.01 -3.44
N ILE A 359 38.79 12.16 -2.62
CA ILE A 359 40.19 11.91 -2.93
C ILE A 359 40.68 10.79 -2.00
N LYS A 360 41.08 9.64 -2.58
CA LYS A 360 41.81 8.59 -1.87
C LYS A 360 43.25 9.05 -1.64
N VAL A 361 43.78 8.84 -0.43
CA VAL A 361 45.13 9.29 -0.03
C VAL A 361 46.04 8.09 0.26
N SER A 362 45.48 7.08 0.93
CA SER A 362 46.09 5.76 1.20
C SER A 362 44.95 4.74 1.23
N ASP A 363 45.23 3.46 1.51
CA ASP A 363 44.17 2.44 1.68
C ASP A 363 43.37 2.59 2.99
N ASP A 364 43.94 3.25 4.02
CA ASP A 364 43.29 3.52 5.29
C ASP A 364 42.63 4.91 5.39
N TYR A 365 42.85 5.83 4.42
CA TYR A 365 42.45 7.24 4.56
C TYR A 365 41.99 7.91 3.25
N ALA A 366 40.90 8.67 3.34
CA ALA A 366 40.39 9.55 2.29
C ALA A 366 39.84 10.87 2.84
N ARG A 367 39.74 11.86 1.95
CA ARG A 367 39.23 13.21 2.21
C ARG A 367 38.37 13.71 1.04
N THR A 368 37.56 14.73 1.24
CA THR A 368 36.90 15.46 0.15
C THR A 368 37.79 16.57 -0.42
N GLY A 369 37.41 17.14 -1.56
CA GLY A 369 38.25 18.03 -2.38
C GLY A 369 38.94 19.17 -1.65
N ASN A 370 38.28 19.82 -0.68
CA ASN A 370 38.83 20.93 0.10
C ASN A 370 38.84 20.62 1.61
N ASP A 371 39.04 19.36 1.98
CA ASP A 371 39.08 18.87 3.38
C ASP A 371 37.82 19.21 4.21
N GLU A 372 36.65 19.21 3.59
CA GLU A 372 35.35 19.35 4.26
C GLU A 372 35.08 18.16 5.20
N PHE A 373 35.33 16.96 4.68
CA PHE A 373 35.16 15.68 5.36
C PHE A 373 36.39 14.79 5.19
N THR A 374 36.64 13.97 6.20
CA THR A 374 37.64 12.90 6.15
C THR A 374 37.02 11.58 6.57
N ILE A 375 37.59 10.47 6.09
CA ILE A 375 37.32 9.12 6.58
C ILE A 375 38.64 8.41 6.84
N LYS A 376 38.76 7.71 7.99
CA LYS A 376 39.94 6.94 8.35
C LYS A 376 39.57 5.60 8.98
N LEU A 377 40.21 4.53 8.50
CA LEU A 377 40.15 3.19 9.08
C LEU A 377 40.90 3.14 10.42
N ILE A 378 40.36 2.44 11.41
CA ILE A 378 40.91 2.38 12.78
C ILE A 378 41.37 0.98 13.14
N SER A 379 40.56 -0.04 12.84
CA SER A 379 40.87 -1.43 13.12
C SER A 379 40.02 -2.35 12.24
N TYR A 380 40.53 -3.55 11.98
CA TYR A 380 39.74 -4.70 11.55
C TYR A 380 39.27 -5.51 12.77
N ALA A 381 38.32 -6.41 12.56
CA ALA A 381 37.81 -7.34 13.58
C ALA A 381 37.55 -8.72 12.97
N THR A 382 37.98 -9.78 13.65
CA THR A 382 37.88 -11.18 13.20
C THR A 382 36.45 -11.74 13.23
N ASN A 383 35.56 -11.11 14.00
CA ASN A 383 34.18 -11.58 14.18
C ASN A 383 33.25 -10.40 14.53
N GLN A 384 31.93 -10.61 14.41
CA GLN A 384 30.94 -9.56 14.64
C GLN A 384 30.92 -9.05 16.09
N ASP A 385 31.28 -9.87 17.07
CA ASP A 385 31.27 -9.48 18.49
C ASP A 385 32.52 -8.66 18.85
N GLU A 386 33.68 -9.02 18.31
CA GLU A 386 34.86 -8.16 18.32
C GLU A 386 34.62 -6.84 17.58
N LEU A 387 33.92 -6.87 16.43
CA LEU A 387 33.55 -5.65 15.69
C LEU A 387 32.64 -4.74 16.53
N ASN A 388 31.64 -5.31 17.21
CA ASN A 388 30.78 -4.58 18.13
C ASN A 388 31.57 -4.04 19.35
N LYS A 389 32.51 -4.83 19.89
CA LYS A 389 33.36 -4.42 21.02
C LYS A 389 34.27 -3.25 20.63
N LEU A 390 34.98 -3.33 19.51
CA LEU A 390 35.86 -2.29 18.99
C LEU A 390 35.09 -1.02 18.60
N GLU A 391 33.88 -1.16 18.02
CA GLU A 391 32.97 -0.04 17.82
C GLU A 391 32.67 0.64 19.17
N ILE A 392 32.24 -0.11 20.18
CA ILE A 392 31.93 0.38 21.54
C ILE A 392 33.16 1.00 22.24
N GLU A 393 34.36 0.49 22.01
CA GLU A 393 35.60 1.01 22.61
C GLU A 393 36.04 2.34 21.99
N GLU A 394 36.08 2.47 20.66
CA GLU A 394 36.33 3.77 20.01
C GLU A 394 35.20 4.78 20.29
N ILE A 395 33.95 4.31 20.40
CA ILE A 395 32.80 5.08 20.89
C ILE A 395 33.03 5.64 22.29
N LYS A 396 33.48 4.82 23.25
CA LYS A 396 33.78 5.28 24.63
C LYS A 396 34.95 6.26 24.64
N LYS A 397 36.03 5.91 23.95
CA LYS A 397 37.30 6.65 23.84
C LYS A 397 37.12 8.05 23.23
N ARG A 398 36.23 8.18 22.23
CA ARG A 398 35.97 9.45 21.51
C ARG A 398 34.62 10.10 21.83
N LYS A 399 33.80 9.46 22.68
CA LYS A 399 32.48 9.90 23.13
C LYS A 399 31.47 10.03 21.96
N SER A 400 31.19 8.91 21.28
CA SER A 400 30.47 8.82 19.98
C SER A 400 29.24 7.84 19.98
N CYS A 401 28.01 8.24 19.58
CA CYS A 401 26.71 7.60 19.97
C CYS A 401 26.10 6.69 18.92
N VAL A 402 25.85 5.44 19.25
CA VAL A 402 24.85 4.65 18.51
C VAL A 402 23.50 5.40 18.48
N LEU A 403 22.95 5.67 17.29
CA LEU A 403 21.51 5.96 17.16
C LEU A 403 20.82 4.59 17.21
N ASP A 404 19.89 4.45 18.16
CA ASP A 404 19.20 3.20 18.52
C ASP A 404 20.14 2.04 18.88
N TYR A 405 20.36 1.76 20.19
CA TYR A 405 20.64 0.38 20.62
C TYR A 405 20.35 0.01 22.08
N PHE A 406 19.88 0.93 22.92
CA PHE A 406 19.81 0.67 24.36
C PHE A 406 18.46 0.95 24.99
N ALA A 407 18.05 0.00 25.84
CA ALA A 407 16.80 -0.05 26.58
C ALA A 407 17.00 -0.91 27.83
N ILE A 408 16.21 -0.67 28.87
CA ILE A 408 16.26 -1.44 30.12
C ILE A 408 15.52 -2.76 29.93
N LYS A 409 16.14 -3.89 30.28
CA LYS A 409 15.50 -5.21 30.24
C LYS A 409 15.99 -6.06 31.42
N ASN A 410 15.07 -6.69 32.14
CA ASN A 410 15.36 -7.57 33.27
C ASN A 410 16.33 -6.95 34.32
N ASN A 411 16.13 -5.67 34.65
CA ASN A 411 16.93 -4.86 35.58
C ASN A 411 18.39 -4.54 35.17
N GLU A 412 18.83 -4.85 33.95
CA GLU A 412 20.12 -4.37 33.43
C GLU A 412 19.97 -3.22 32.41
N ILE A 413 20.99 -2.35 32.36
CA ILE A 413 21.10 -1.20 31.46
C ILE A 413 22.43 -1.29 30.70
N VAL A 414 22.39 -0.98 29.41
CA VAL A 414 23.52 -0.97 28.46
C VAL A 414 23.50 0.47 27.81
N PRO A 415 24.61 1.09 27.30
CA PRO A 415 24.84 2.57 27.40
C PRO A 415 24.12 3.57 26.42
N LEU A 416 24.82 4.50 25.69
CA LEU A 416 24.19 5.73 25.08
C LEU A 416 25.02 7.06 25.06
N TYR A 417 25.97 7.35 24.13
CA TYR A 417 26.81 8.61 24.17
C TYR A 417 27.41 9.24 22.85
N GLY A 418 26.96 10.41 22.32
CA GLY A 418 27.65 11.31 21.28
C GLY A 418 27.77 11.18 19.67
N TYR A 419 26.79 10.80 18.80
CA TYR A 419 26.82 10.51 17.30
C TYR A 419 27.48 9.21 16.69
N ASN A 420 26.83 8.46 15.75
CA ASN A 420 27.32 7.24 15.00
C ASN A 420 26.64 7.16 13.61
N VAL A 421 27.20 6.40 12.66
CA VAL A 421 26.61 6.14 11.33
C VAL A 421 26.32 4.65 11.12
N THR A 422 25.05 4.27 11.30
CA THR A 422 24.63 2.90 11.63
C THR A 422 24.84 1.82 10.54
N ARG A 423 24.81 0.56 11.01
CA ARG A 423 25.22 -0.68 10.33
C ARG A 423 24.79 -0.85 8.88
N GLY A 424 25.70 -1.38 8.07
CA GLY A 424 25.38 -2.05 6.81
C GLY A 424 24.92 -3.51 7.01
N GLY A 425 23.79 -3.74 7.67
CA GLY A 425 23.26 -5.10 7.93
C GLY A 425 21.75 -5.13 8.20
N THR A 426 21.04 -6.00 7.49
CA THR A 426 19.62 -6.41 7.67
C THR A 426 18.61 -5.35 8.16
N TYR A 427 17.93 -4.69 7.22
CA TYR A 427 16.79 -3.80 7.49
C TYR A 427 15.64 -4.49 8.25
N ARG A 428 15.31 -3.99 9.45
CA ARG A 428 13.97 -4.08 10.06
C ARG A 428 13.58 -2.71 10.62
N SER A 429 12.70 -2.00 9.91
CA SER A 429 12.15 -0.72 10.39
C SER A 429 11.03 -0.96 11.40
N LEU A 430 11.22 -0.56 12.66
CA LEU A 430 10.13 -0.40 13.62
C LEU A 430 9.36 0.88 13.31
N ILE A 431 8.03 0.79 13.20
CA ILE A 431 7.16 1.94 12.93
C ILE A 431 6.64 2.47 14.26
N LEU A 432 7.24 3.54 14.76
CA LEU A 432 6.65 4.35 15.83
C LEU A 432 5.67 5.36 15.21
N SER A 433 4.39 4.97 15.14
CA SER A 433 3.32 5.84 14.66
C SER A 433 2.66 6.59 15.83
N ASP A 434 3.20 7.75 16.20
CA ASP A 434 2.42 8.70 17.00
C ASP A 434 2.73 10.16 16.65
N LYS A 435 1.80 11.07 16.98
CA LYS A 435 1.76 12.45 16.46
C LYS A 435 2.57 13.48 17.26
N ASN A 436 3.28 13.05 18.30
CA ASN A 436 4.17 13.92 19.07
C ASN A 436 5.60 13.84 18.50
N ALA A 437 5.91 14.73 17.56
CA ALA A 437 7.27 14.92 17.08
C ALA A 437 8.15 15.48 18.21
N ALA A 438 8.93 14.62 18.87
CA ALA A 438 9.84 15.02 19.92
C ALA A 438 10.92 15.98 19.37
N ALA A 439 10.85 17.25 19.75
CA ALA A 439 11.88 18.24 19.43
C ALA A 439 13.17 17.88 20.18
N PHE A 440 14.07 17.18 19.49
CA PHE A 440 15.24 16.58 20.12
C PHE A 440 16.23 17.65 20.58
N SER A 441 16.49 17.65 21.88
CA SER A 441 17.17 18.69 22.64
C SER A 441 18.21 18.03 23.53
N PHE A 442 19.45 18.53 23.47
CA PHE A 442 20.52 18.01 24.28
C PHE A 442 20.49 18.72 25.64
N ILE A 443 20.31 17.93 26.69
CA ILE A 443 20.26 18.37 28.09
C ILE A 443 21.36 17.60 28.81
N GLN A 444 22.40 18.26 29.31
CA GLN A 444 23.43 17.57 30.09
C GLN A 444 22.94 17.33 31.51
N GLU A 445 23.27 16.18 32.12
CA GLU A 445 22.98 15.94 33.53
C GLU A 445 23.57 17.05 34.41
N GLY A 446 24.84 17.41 34.20
CA GLY A 446 25.51 18.47 34.98
C GLY A 446 24.82 19.83 34.91
N GLU A 447 24.32 20.20 33.72
CA GLU A 447 23.55 21.45 33.52
C GLU A 447 22.18 21.36 34.19
N LEU A 448 21.43 20.27 33.97
CA LEU A 448 20.13 20.07 34.60
C LEU A 448 20.25 20.07 36.13
N LYS A 449 21.25 19.37 36.67
CA LYS A 449 21.62 19.32 38.09
C LYS A 449 21.97 20.69 38.65
N HIS A 450 22.72 21.50 37.89
CA HIS A 450 23.04 22.87 38.25
C HIS A 450 21.78 23.77 38.28
N LEU A 451 20.89 23.65 37.29
CA LEU A 451 19.65 24.43 37.22
C LEU A 451 18.64 24.00 38.30
N VAL A 452 18.52 22.70 38.58
CA VAL A 452 17.76 22.15 39.71
C VAL A 452 18.33 22.63 41.05
N ARG A 453 19.65 22.65 41.21
CA ARG A 453 20.35 23.17 42.40
C ARG A 453 20.22 24.70 42.55
N ARG A 454 20.03 25.45 41.45
CA ARG A 454 19.62 26.87 41.45
C ARG A 454 18.14 27.08 41.81
N GLY A 455 17.39 26.02 42.09
CA GLY A 455 15.99 26.09 42.50
C GLY A 455 15.08 26.73 41.45
N LEU A 456 15.36 26.50 40.15
CA LEU A 456 14.52 26.96 39.05
C LEU A 456 13.20 26.16 38.97
N PHE A 457 12.14 26.79 38.46
CA PHE A 457 10.87 26.15 38.13
C PHE A 457 11.03 25.21 36.93
N ILE A 458 10.12 24.22 36.80
CA ILE A 458 10.19 23.22 35.72
C ILE A 458 10.16 23.87 34.33
N SER A 459 9.34 24.91 34.16
CA SER A 459 9.20 25.70 32.93
C SER A 459 10.37 26.66 32.67
N GLU A 460 11.03 27.19 33.70
CA GLU A 460 12.29 27.95 33.54
C GLU A 460 13.39 27.03 33.00
N ILE A 461 13.54 25.83 33.59
CA ILE A 461 14.47 24.79 33.14
C ILE A 461 14.13 24.37 31.70
N ALA A 462 12.84 24.19 31.40
CA ALA A 462 12.37 23.84 30.06
C ALA A 462 12.69 24.94 29.02
N MET A 463 12.54 26.21 29.41
CA MET A 463 12.86 27.37 28.56
C MET A 463 14.36 27.50 28.26
N GLU A 464 15.24 27.30 29.25
CA GLU A 464 16.70 27.32 29.06
C GLU A 464 17.15 26.28 28.01
N PHE A 465 16.62 25.06 28.07
CA PHE A 465 16.89 24.02 27.09
C PHE A 465 16.02 24.09 25.81
N ARG A 466 15.07 25.03 25.74
CA ARG A 466 14.08 25.22 24.67
C ARG A 466 13.23 23.97 24.37
N VAL A 467 12.65 23.38 25.42
CA VAL A 467 11.86 22.14 25.38
C VAL A 467 10.47 22.30 25.99
N PRO A 468 9.53 21.37 25.75
CA PRO A 468 8.34 21.20 26.59
C PRO A 468 8.69 20.62 27.97
N ASP A 469 8.02 21.09 29.03
CA ASP A 469 8.19 20.64 30.43
C ASP A 469 8.21 19.11 30.61
N GLN A 470 7.42 18.38 29.80
CA GLN A 470 7.37 16.91 29.80
C GLN A 470 8.73 16.26 29.54
N ILE A 471 9.60 16.90 28.75
CA ILE A 471 10.97 16.43 28.49
C ILE A 471 11.84 16.60 29.74
N ILE A 472 11.64 17.66 30.53
CA ILE A 472 12.37 17.86 31.79
C ILE A 472 11.96 16.80 32.82
N TYR A 473 10.66 16.50 32.96
CA TYR A 473 10.18 15.39 33.79
C TYR A 473 10.80 14.05 33.37
N SER A 474 10.83 13.76 32.06
CA SER A 474 11.47 12.55 31.54
C SER A 474 12.97 12.51 31.83
N LYS A 475 13.69 13.64 31.73
CA LYS A 475 15.15 13.71 31.96
C LYS A 475 15.54 13.58 33.44
N ILE A 476 14.71 14.08 34.36
CA ILE A 476 14.89 13.88 35.80
C ILE A 476 14.87 12.38 36.14
N GLN A 477 13.90 11.66 35.60
CA GLN A 477 13.76 10.21 35.80
C GLN A 477 14.88 9.44 35.08
N GLU A 478 15.22 9.82 33.84
CA GLU A 478 16.29 9.22 33.05
C GLU A 478 17.66 9.27 33.76
N PHE A 479 18.00 10.41 34.37
CA PHE A 479 19.30 10.58 35.01
C PHE A 479 19.36 10.04 36.45
N TRP A 480 18.25 10.07 37.19
CA TRP A 480 18.31 9.95 38.66
C TRP A 480 17.29 9.00 39.30
N ALA A 481 16.43 8.29 38.55
CA ALA A 481 15.53 7.30 39.14
C ALA A 481 16.27 6.19 39.92
N ASN A 482 17.51 5.87 39.55
CA ASN A 482 18.41 4.97 40.27
C ASN A 482 18.85 5.50 41.66
N LEU A 483 18.70 6.80 41.92
CA LEU A 483 18.90 7.44 43.23
C LEU A 483 17.57 7.59 44.01
N GLY A 484 16.48 6.99 43.52
CA GLY A 484 15.13 7.16 44.07
C GLY A 484 14.46 8.49 43.70
N ILE A 485 14.99 9.21 42.71
CA ILE A 485 14.53 10.55 42.32
C ILE A 485 13.57 10.44 41.14
N TYR A 486 12.27 10.55 41.41
CA TYR A 486 11.21 10.38 40.40
C TYR A 486 10.53 11.69 40.01
N SER A 487 10.69 12.75 40.80
CA SER A 487 10.13 14.09 40.55
C SER A 487 11.19 15.20 40.63
N ILE A 488 10.81 16.37 40.13
CA ILE A 488 11.63 17.59 40.22
C ILE A 488 11.88 18.02 41.67
N ASP A 489 10.97 17.74 42.59
CA ASP A 489 11.11 18.13 44.00
C ASP A 489 12.00 17.15 44.78
N ASP A 490 12.01 15.86 44.43
CA ASP A 490 13.02 14.90 44.90
C ASP A 490 14.42 15.35 44.46
N ALA A 491 14.56 15.76 43.18
CA ALA A 491 15.82 16.23 42.61
C ALA A 491 16.30 17.54 43.29
N ARG A 492 15.38 18.48 43.54
CA ARG A 492 15.66 19.69 44.33
C ARG A 492 16.10 19.33 45.75
N ASN A 493 15.45 18.37 46.40
CA ASN A 493 15.79 17.96 47.76
C ASN A 493 17.21 17.38 47.81
N TYR A 494 17.47 16.37 46.97
CA TYR A 494 18.72 15.62 46.93
C TYR A 494 19.94 16.48 46.51
N PHE A 495 19.78 17.37 45.51
CA PHE A 495 20.88 18.25 45.07
C PHE A 495 20.98 19.58 45.84
N GLY A 496 20.23 19.73 46.94
CA GLY A 496 20.27 20.92 47.80
C GLY A 496 19.58 22.17 47.23
N GLY A 497 18.92 22.05 46.07
CA GLY A 497 18.14 23.12 45.46
C GLY A 497 16.84 23.46 46.20
N LEU A 498 16.30 22.57 47.04
CA LEU A 498 14.97 22.74 47.65
C LEU A 498 14.87 23.96 48.57
N LYS A 499 15.92 24.33 49.31
CA LYS A 499 15.91 25.56 50.12
C LYS A 499 15.90 26.81 49.25
N ILE A 500 16.61 26.80 48.13
CA ILE A 500 16.63 27.91 47.16
C ILE A 500 15.30 27.97 46.40
N TYR A 501 14.77 26.83 45.96
CA TYR A 501 13.44 26.73 45.36
C TYR A 501 12.36 27.23 46.33
N ASN A 502 12.35 26.79 47.59
CA ASN A 502 11.37 27.26 48.58
C ASN A 502 11.55 28.74 48.93
N SER A 503 12.77 29.28 48.90
CA SER A 503 13.02 30.73 49.01
C SER A 503 12.49 31.49 47.79
N ARG A 504 12.73 30.98 46.57
CA ARG A 504 12.21 31.53 45.32
C ARG A 504 10.72 31.32 45.11
N VAL A 505 10.12 30.29 45.70
CA VAL A 505 8.68 30.06 45.79
C VAL A 505 8.09 30.99 46.83
N ARG A 506 8.75 31.27 47.96
CA ARG A 506 8.34 32.37 48.85
C ARG A 506 8.46 33.72 48.14
N HIS A 507 9.53 34.00 47.39
CA HIS A 507 9.68 35.24 46.65
C HIS A 507 8.73 35.35 45.46
N PHE A 508 8.40 34.24 44.79
CA PHE A 508 7.35 34.18 43.77
C PHE A 508 5.98 34.31 44.43
N ILE A 509 5.73 33.70 45.59
CA ILE A 509 4.52 33.90 46.40
C ILE A 509 4.44 35.33 46.93
N LEU A 510 5.57 36.03 47.16
CA LEU A 510 5.65 37.46 47.55
C LEU A 510 5.54 38.41 46.34
N ARG A 511 5.96 38.00 45.15
CA ARG A 511 5.79 38.76 43.90
C ARG A 511 4.38 38.59 43.35
N THR A 512 3.87 37.36 43.34
CA THR A 512 2.44 37.15 43.29
C THR A 512 1.75 37.72 44.53
N LYS A 513 2.40 37.95 45.69
CA LYS A 513 1.75 38.70 46.78
C LYS A 513 1.53 40.14 46.36
N SER A 514 2.51 40.83 45.77
CA SER A 514 2.26 42.14 45.15
C SER A 514 1.24 42.11 43.99
N GLU A 515 1.00 40.95 43.35
CA GLU A 515 -0.08 40.77 42.37
C GLU A 515 -1.43 40.34 43.01
N ILE A 516 -1.42 39.73 44.20
CA ILE A 516 -2.58 39.25 44.98
C ILE A 516 -3.12 40.37 45.87
N ASP A 517 -2.24 41.17 46.43
CA ASP A 517 -2.51 42.46 47.07
C ASP A 517 -3.07 43.48 46.04
N THR A 518 -2.97 43.20 44.73
CA THR A 518 -3.66 43.91 43.64
C THR A 518 -4.77 43.10 42.95
N ILE A 519 -4.99 41.82 43.30
CA ILE A 519 -6.22 41.11 42.92
C ILE A 519 -7.34 41.64 43.81
N GLU A 520 -8.25 42.43 43.23
CA GLU A 520 -9.42 42.92 43.93
C GLU A 520 -10.20 41.78 44.61
N GLN A 521 -10.64 42.01 45.85
CA GLN A 521 -11.46 41.06 46.61
C GLN A 521 -12.75 40.66 45.85
N LYS A 522 -13.30 41.58 45.05
CA LYS A 522 -14.42 41.31 44.11
C LYS A 522 -14.08 40.23 43.07
N SER A 523 -12.86 40.23 42.54
CA SER A 523 -12.39 39.24 41.57
C SER A 523 -12.19 37.88 42.21
N LEU A 524 -11.72 37.80 43.46
CA LEU A 524 -11.68 36.53 44.21
C LEU A 524 -13.09 35.98 44.48
N ILE A 525 -14.04 36.83 44.90
CA ILE A 525 -15.45 36.45 45.07
C ILE A 525 -16.06 35.93 43.75
N ARG A 526 -15.77 36.58 42.61
CA ARG A 526 -16.21 36.10 41.28
C ARG A 526 -15.56 34.77 40.90
N PHE A 527 -14.25 34.60 41.13
CA PHE A 527 -13.53 33.36 40.87
C PHE A 527 -14.07 32.18 41.68
N GLU A 528 -14.25 32.38 43.00
CA GLU A 528 -14.80 31.37 43.91
C GLU A 528 -16.24 31.00 43.51
N LYS A 529 -17.07 32.00 43.18
CA LYS A 529 -18.42 31.79 42.67
C LYS A 529 -18.42 30.91 41.40
N LEU A 530 -17.53 31.14 40.43
CA LEU A 530 -17.48 30.34 39.21
C LEU A 530 -17.03 28.88 39.47
N ILE A 531 -16.16 28.64 40.45
CA ILE A 531 -15.85 27.27 40.90
C ILE A 531 -17.11 26.63 41.50
N LYS A 532 -17.81 27.35 42.40
CA LYS A 532 -19.05 26.88 43.05
C LYS A 532 -20.20 26.62 42.08
N GLU A 533 -20.30 27.40 41.02
CA GLU A 533 -21.27 27.19 39.93
C GLU A 533 -20.85 26.06 38.96
N GLY A 534 -19.74 25.35 39.20
CA GLY A 534 -19.33 24.19 38.42
C GLY A 534 -18.74 24.51 37.05
N PHE A 535 -18.14 25.69 36.85
CA PHE A 535 -17.46 26.03 35.60
C PHE A 535 -16.16 25.20 35.43
N SER A 536 -15.81 24.87 34.18
CA SER A 536 -14.50 24.26 33.87
C SER A 536 -13.38 25.30 33.82
N THR A 537 -12.13 24.86 33.99
CA THR A 537 -10.95 25.76 34.01
C THR A 537 -10.81 26.63 32.76
N SER A 538 -11.17 26.11 31.59
CA SER A 538 -11.19 26.87 30.33
C SER A 538 -12.28 27.95 30.30
N GLU A 539 -13.41 27.74 30.99
CA GLU A 539 -14.47 28.75 31.09
C GLU A 539 -14.13 29.80 32.14
N ILE A 540 -13.61 29.41 33.31
CA ILE A 540 -13.20 30.37 34.35
C ILE A 540 -12.12 31.31 33.76
N LYS A 541 -11.18 30.77 32.97
CA LYS A 541 -10.21 31.58 32.21
C LYS A 541 -10.89 32.60 31.27
N MET A 542 -11.91 32.16 30.54
CA MET A 542 -12.60 32.98 29.52
C MET A 542 -13.52 34.04 30.16
N GLU A 543 -14.34 33.64 31.12
CA GLU A 543 -15.30 34.47 31.86
C GLU A 543 -14.61 35.59 32.65
N MET A 544 -13.39 35.36 33.12
CA MET A 544 -12.59 36.34 33.86
C MET A 544 -11.51 37.03 33.02
N GLU A 545 -11.34 36.65 31.75
CA GLU A 545 -10.33 37.17 30.81
C GLU A 545 -8.86 37.08 31.30
N ILE A 546 -8.57 36.18 32.26
CA ILE A 546 -7.26 36.06 32.92
C ILE A 546 -6.30 35.08 32.24
N GLU A 547 -5.00 35.26 32.49
CA GLU A 547 -3.93 34.33 32.11
C GLU A 547 -3.95 33.02 32.92
N HIS A 548 -3.28 31.97 32.42
CA HIS A 548 -3.26 30.66 33.10
C HIS A 548 -2.46 30.69 34.41
N ALA A 549 -1.46 31.57 34.52
CA ALA A 549 -0.72 31.81 35.76
C ALA A 549 -1.62 32.45 36.83
N THR A 550 -2.32 33.54 36.49
CA THR A 550 -3.28 34.24 37.35
C THR A 550 -4.38 33.30 37.86
N LEU A 551 -4.91 32.44 36.99
CA LEU A 551 -5.90 31.42 37.32
C LEU A 551 -5.45 30.50 38.49
N TYR A 552 -4.19 30.09 38.51
CA TYR A 552 -3.62 29.27 39.60
C TYR A 552 -3.13 30.11 40.80
N ALA A 553 -2.81 31.39 40.61
CA ALA A 553 -2.55 32.30 41.73
C ALA A 553 -3.84 32.49 42.56
N MET A 554 -4.96 32.82 41.91
CA MET A 554 -6.27 32.97 42.55
C MET A 554 -6.70 31.68 43.28
N LEU A 555 -6.47 30.51 42.67
CA LEU A 555 -6.73 29.20 43.29
C LEU A 555 -5.99 29.03 44.63
N LYS A 556 -4.72 29.47 44.71
CA LYS A 556 -3.92 29.43 45.94
C LYS A 556 -4.35 30.47 46.97
N VAL A 557 -4.83 31.64 46.55
CA VAL A 557 -5.38 32.65 47.47
C VAL A 557 -6.60 32.11 48.23
N ILE A 558 -7.50 31.41 47.54
CA ILE A 558 -8.65 30.75 48.17
C ILE A 558 -8.29 29.40 48.85
N GLY A 559 -7.00 29.11 49.05
CA GLY A 559 -6.50 27.99 49.86
C GLY A 559 -6.27 26.67 49.12
N PHE A 560 -6.43 26.60 47.80
CA PHE A 560 -6.39 25.32 47.05
C PHE A 560 -5.19 25.19 46.09
N ASN A 561 -4.69 23.96 45.95
CA ASN A 561 -3.63 23.62 44.98
C ASN A 561 -4.17 23.03 43.67
N THR A 562 -5.40 22.49 43.66
CA THR A 562 -6.02 21.89 42.47
C THR A 562 -7.50 22.28 42.37
N PHE A 563 -8.01 22.39 41.14
CA PHE A 563 -9.43 22.66 40.89
C PHE A 563 -10.35 21.52 41.32
N THR A 564 -9.83 20.29 41.45
CA THR A 564 -10.58 19.17 42.04
C THR A 564 -10.74 19.42 43.54
N GLY A 565 -9.65 19.63 44.29
CA GLY A 565 -9.70 19.87 45.73
C GLY A 565 -10.54 21.09 46.13
N ALA A 566 -10.57 22.14 45.30
CA ALA A 566 -11.48 23.26 45.49
C ALA A 566 -12.97 22.87 45.33
N ARG A 567 -13.31 22.05 44.32
CA ARG A 567 -14.68 21.57 44.13
C ARG A 567 -15.11 20.54 45.17
N ASP A 568 -14.17 19.70 45.61
CA ASP A 568 -14.36 18.73 46.70
C ASP A 568 -14.72 19.48 48.00
N ALA A 569 -13.89 20.46 48.39
CA ALA A 569 -14.08 21.25 49.60
C ALA A 569 -15.32 22.17 49.58
N PHE A 570 -15.77 22.60 48.41
CA PHE A 570 -17.04 23.34 48.26
C PHE A 570 -18.27 22.43 48.07
N GLY A 571 -18.10 21.11 47.93
CA GLY A 571 -19.21 20.17 47.70
C GLY A 571 -19.88 20.28 46.31
N VAL A 572 -19.17 20.82 45.31
CA VAL A 572 -19.75 21.18 43.98
C VAL A 572 -19.28 20.29 42.84
N ASN A 573 -18.66 19.15 43.14
CA ASN A 573 -18.25 18.18 42.12
C ASN A 573 -19.43 17.68 41.29
N ASP A 574 -20.59 17.47 41.91
CA ASP A 574 -21.77 16.98 41.19
C ASP A 574 -22.34 18.04 40.24
N ILE A 575 -22.34 19.32 40.62
CA ILE A 575 -22.72 20.45 39.75
C ILE A 575 -21.75 20.56 38.56
N TYR A 576 -20.45 20.38 38.79
CA TYR A 576 -19.45 20.33 37.73
C TYR A 576 -19.64 19.10 36.81
N ASN A 577 -19.89 17.92 37.39
CA ASN A 577 -20.15 16.68 36.66
C ASN A 577 -21.44 16.75 35.85
N GLU A 578 -22.48 17.43 36.36
CA GLU A 578 -23.74 17.69 35.66
C GLU A 578 -23.53 18.67 34.50
N ARG A 579 -22.88 19.83 34.71
CA ARG A 579 -22.56 20.76 33.62
C ARG A 579 -21.65 20.15 32.55
N MET A 580 -20.72 19.28 32.95
CA MET A 580 -19.89 18.51 32.02
C MET A 580 -20.65 17.35 31.37
N GLY A 581 -21.62 16.76 32.06
CA GLY A 581 -22.58 15.77 31.57
C GLY A 581 -23.49 16.35 30.50
N GLU A 582 -24.16 17.46 30.79
CA GLU A 582 -24.87 18.32 29.84
C GLU A 582 -24.04 18.63 28.60
N LYS A 583 -22.76 18.99 28.75
CA LYS A 583 -21.87 19.26 27.61
C LYS A 583 -21.49 18.00 26.84
N ARG A 584 -21.30 16.86 27.51
CA ARG A 584 -21.13 15.55 26.87
C ARG A 584 -22.40 15.17 26.10
N ILE A 585 -23.59 15.40 26.65
CA ILE A 585 -24.90 15.17 26.02
C ILE A 585 -25.13 16.13 24.84
N LYS A 586 -24.81 17.43 24.98
CA LYS A 586 -24.89 18.44 23.91
C LYS A 586 -23.85 18.20 22.80
N LYS A 587 -22.73 17.52 23.08
CA LYS A 587 -21.80 16.97 22.08
C LYS A 587 -22.27 15.64 21.48
N ALA A 588 -22.88 14.75 22.26
CA ALA A 588 -23.42 13.47 21.80
C ALA A 588 -24.63 13.66 20.87
N ARG A 589 -25.54 14.59 21.20
CA ARG A 589 -26.62 15.08 20.32
C ARG A 589 -26.10 15.78 19.05
N LYS A 590 -24.79 16.08 18.94
CA LYS A 590 -24.10 16.50 17.70
C LYS A 590 -23.38 15.36 16.97
N GLY A 591 -23.62 14.10 17.37
CA GLY A 591 -23.65 12.92 16.49
C GLY A 591 -22.33 12.34 15.96
N LYS A 592 -21.15 12.72 16.48
CA LYS A 592 -19.87 12.43 15.80
C LYS A 592 -18.89 11.44 16.46
N THR A 593 -18.98 11.08 17.75
CA THR A 593 -17.86 10.40 18.43
C THR A 593 -18.13 9.22 19.38
N HIS A 594 -19.36 8.93 19.82
CA HIS A 594 -19.59 7.90 20.85
C HIS A 594 -20.79 6.97 20.53
N SER A 595 -20.52 5.70 20.18
CA SER A 595 -21.56 4.71 19.82
C SER A 595 -22.50 4.34 20.98
N GLN A 596 -21.96 4.34 22.20
CA GLN A 596 -22.58 3.80 23.41
C GLN A 596 -23.91 4.48 23.78
N TRP A 597 -24.18 5.68 23.25
CA TRP A 597 -25.28 6.56 23.66
C TRP A 597 -26.34 6.75 22.56
N ILE A 598 -26.38 5.86 21.58
CA ILE A 598 -27.36 5.90 20.49
C ILE A 598 -27.99 4.51 20.36
N GLU A 599 -29.20 4.33 20.86
CA GLU A 599 -29.98 3.13 20.57
C GLU A 599 -30.37 3.11 19.08
N VAL A 600 -30.31 1.91 18.49
CA VAL A 600 -30.65 1.66 17.08
C VAL A 600 -31.60 0.49 17.06
N ASP A 601 -32.83 0.73 16.60
CA ASP A 601 -33.83 -0.32 16.41
C ASP A 601 -33.33 -1.37 15.43
N GLU A 602 -33.30 -2.63 15.86
CA GLU A 602 -32.80 -3.76 15.08
C GLU A 602 -33.58 -3.93 13.77
N SER A 603 -34.91 -3.81 13.82
CA SER A 603 -35.77 -3.96 12.64
C SER A 603 -35.49 -2.86 11.60
N ILE A 604 -35.22 -1.63 12.04
CA ILE A 604 -34.81 -0.53 11.16
C ILE A 604 -33.43 -0.82 10.58
N PHE A 605 -32.48 -1.30 11.38
CA PHE A 605 -31.14 -1.63 10.90
C PHE A 605 -31.17 -2.76 9.84
N ILE A 606 -31.91 -3.84 10.09
CA ILE A 606 -32.15 -4.92 9.11
C ILE A 606 -32.79 -4.37 7.82
N LYS A 607 -33.85 -3.56 7.93
CA LYS A 607 -34.49 -2.92 6.76
C LYS A 607 -33.52 -2.03 5.95
N LEU A 608 -32.56 -1.38 6.61
CA LEU A 608 -31.54 -0.56 5.94
C LEU A 608 -30.45 -1.40 5.26
N ILE A 609 -30.08 -2.55 5.84
CA ILE A 609 -29.19 -3.55 5.21
C ILE A 609 -29.86 -4.10 3.93
N GLN A 610 -31.13 -4.49 4.04
CA GLN A 610 -31.94 -5.03 2.94
C GLN A 610 -32.16 -4.03 1.79
N GLN A 611 -32.16 -2.72 2.07
CA GLN A 611 -32.25 -1.66 1.05
C GLN A 611 -30.97 -1.47 0.22
N GLN A 612 -29.91 -2.26 0.43
CA GLN A 612 -28.62 -2.19 -0.29
C GLN A 612 -27.99 -0.77 -0.30
N LEU A 613 -28.24 0.01 0.74
CA LEU A 613 -27.75 1.39 0.86
C LEU A 613 -26.24 1.42 1.07
N HIS A 614 -25.57 2.46 0.58
CA HIS A 614 -24.18 2.70 0.93
C HIS A 614 -24.06 3.04 2.43
N TYR A 615 -22.94 2.67 3.07
CA TYR A 615 -22.78 2.80 4.52
C TYR A 615 -22.90 4.25 5.03
N THR A 616 -22.56 5.25 4.20
CA THR A 616 -22.82 6.67 4.47
C THR A 616 -24.30 6.99 4.63
N ASP A 617 -25.15 6.32 3.87
CA ASP A 617 -26.57 6.62 3.72
C ASP A 617 -27.37 5.85 4.77
N MET A 618 -26.94 4.64 5.12
CA MET A 618 -27.36 3.93 6.33
C MET A 618 -27.05 4.77 7.58
N ALA A 619 -25.81 5.23 7.73
CA ALA A 619 -25.39 6.05 8.86
C ALA A 619 -26.17 7.38 8.92
N SER A 620 -26.41 8.02 7.77
CA SER A 620 -27.25 9.22 7.65
C SER A 620 -28.70 8.98 8.09
N LYS A 621 -29.35 7.91 7.60
CA LYS A 621 -30.73 7.54 7.99
C LYS A 621 -30.84 7.20 9.49
N LEU A 622 -29.84 6.54 10.05
CA LEU A 622 -29.73 6.26 11.50
C LEU A 622 -29.26 7.47 12.32
N LYS A 623 -28.90 8.60 11.68
CA LYS A 623 -28.38 9.83 12.33
C LYS A 623 -27.09 9.61 13.14
N ILE A 624 -26.26 8.65 12.73
CA ILE A 624 -24.97 8.29 13.36
C ILE A 624 -23.78 8.59 12.44
N GLY A 625 -22.58 8.66 13.02
CA GLY A 625 -21.34 8.69 12.22
C GLY A 625 -21.02 7.32 11.62
N GLU A 626 -20.41 7.27 10.44
CA GLU A 626 -20.09 6.01 9.72
C GLU A 626 -19.30 5.00 10.58
N ARG A 627 -18.29 5.46 11.34
CA ARG A 627 -17.55 4.58 12.29
C ARG A 627 -18.42 4.00 13.41
N THR A 628 -19.54 4.64 13.73
CA THR A 628 -20.51 4.13 14.72
C THR A 628 -21.37 3.02 14.12
N LEU A 629 -21.69 3.05 12.81
CA LEU A 629 -22.46 2.00 12.14
C LEU A 629 -21.80 0.63 12.26
N TYR A 630 -20.48 0.54 12.00
CA TYR A 630 -19.73 -0.72 12.14
C TYR A 630 -19.76 -1.27 13.57
N LYS A 631 -19.60 -0.40 14.58
CA LYS A 631 -19.64 -0.83 15.99
C LYS A 631 -21.06 -1.18 16.43
N LYS A 632 -22.08 -0.48 15.93
CA LYS A 632 -23.49 -0.80 16.17
C LYS A 632 -23.90 -2.15 15.59
N SER A 633 -23.32 -2.59 14.47
CA SER A 633 -23.55 -3.94 13.97
C SER A 633 -23.17 -5.01 15.01
N TYR A 634 -21.98 -4.88 15.61
CA TYR A 634 -21.55 -5.79 16.69
C TYR A 634 -22.39 -5.62 17.97
N GLU A 635 -22.75 -4.38 18.35
CA GLU A 635 -23.57 -4.12 19.54
C GLU A 635 -25.03 -4.61 19.41
N VAL A 636 -25.56 -4.75 18.20
CA VAL A 636 -26.95 -5.19 17.93
C VAL A 636 -27.03 -6.66 17.53
N PHE A 637 -26.18 -7.11 16.60
CA PHE A 637 -26.26 -8.46 16.00
C PHE A 637 -25.15 -9.42 16.49
N GLY A 638 -24.22 -8.96 17.33
CA GLY A 638 -23.01 -9.72 17.69
C GLY A 638 -21.95 -9.86 16.58
N ILE A 639 -22.27 -9.47 15.33
CA ILE A 639 -21.47 -9.71 14.12
C ILE A 639 -21.13 -8.41 13.36
N SER A 640 -20.11 -8.46 12.49
CA SER A 640 -19.71 -7.28 11.71
C SER A 640 -20.76 -6.90 10.67
N LEU A 641 -20.71 -5.63 10.22
CA LEU A 641 -21.65 -5.13 9.21
C LEU A 641 -21.56 -5.88 7.86
N SER A 642 -20.40 -6.45 7.55
CA SER A 642 -20.18 -7.30 6.37
C SER A 642 -20.92 -8.63 6.50
N GLU A 643 -20.87 -9.24 7.69
CA GLU A 643 -21.55 -10.49 8.04
C GLU A 643 -23.07 -10.29 8.15
N ALA A 644 -23.52 -9.20 8.78
CA ALA A 644 -24.93 -8.83 8.83
C ALA A 644 -25.52 -8.62 7.41
N ASN A 645 -24.76 -8.04 6.47
CA ASN A 645 -25.18 -7.97 5.05
C ASN A 645 -25.20 -9.33 4.33
N ARG A 646 -24.43 -10.33 4.80
CA ARG A 646 -24.57 -11.72 4.30
C ARG A 646 -25.85 -12.36 4.83
N ILE A 647 -26.00 -12.42 6.16
CA ILE A 647 -27.14 -13.04 6.84
C ILE A 647 -28.48 -12.40 6.47
N TYR A 648 -28.63 -11.08 6.59
CA TYR A 648 -29.94 -10.42 6.48
C TYR A 648 -30.33 -9.99 5.05
N ARG A 649 -29.47 -10.18 4.05
CA ARG A 649 -29.77 -9.83 2.64
C ARG A 649 -29.26 -10.85 1.61
N LEU A 650 -27.95 -11.07 1.50
CA LEU A 650 -27.41 -11.89 0.40
C LEU A 650 -27.86 -13.36 0.47
N TYR A 651 -27.89 -13.97 1.65
CA TYR A 651 -28.33 -15.35 1.79
C TYR A 651 -29.84 -15.53 1.56
N PRO A 652 -30.74 -14.67 2.07
CA PRO A 652 -32.14 -14.66 1.67
C PRO A 652 -32.37 -14.42 0.17
N GLU A 653 -31.56 -13.56 -0.48
CA GLU A 653 -31.63 -13.32 -1.93
C GLU A 653 -31.23 -14.56 -2.74
N VAL A 654 -30.12 -15.22 -2.39
CA VAL A 654 -29.64 -16.43 -3.06
C VAL A 654 -30.59 -17.61 -2.82
N GLU A 655 -31.01 -17.84 -1.59
CA GLU A 655 -31.94 -18.93 -1.24
C GLU A 655 -33.28 -18.78 -1.97
N LYS A 656 -33.80 -17.55 -2.06
CA LYS A 656 -34.98 -17.23 -2.87
C LYS A 656 -34.77 -17.54 -4.36
N ILE A 657 -33.55 -17.40 -4.91
CA ILE A 657 -33.26 -17.81 -6.29
C ILE A 657 -33.30 -19.35 -6.41
N LEU A 658 -32.69 -20.09 -5.49
CA LEU A 658 -32.70 -21.56 -5.48
C LEU A 658 -34.13 -22.14 -5.37
N LEU A 659 -34.95 -21.59 -4.46
CA LEU A 659 -36.36 -21.95 -4.30
C LEU A 659 -37.18 -21.67 -5.57
N ASN A 660 -37.03 -20.49 -6.18
CA ASN A 660 -37.73 -20.14 -7.42
C ASN A 660 -37.35 -21.05 -8.60
N LYS A 661 -36.14 -21.61 -8.60
CA LYS A 661 -35.69 -22.60 -9.58
C LYS A 661 -36.09 -24.04 -9.26
N LYS A 662 -36.57 -24.32 -8.05
CA LYS A 662 -36.76 -25.67 -7.48
C LYS A 662 -35.46 -26.49 -7.41
N GLU A 663 -34.36 -25.82 -7.08
CA GLU A 663 -33.08 -26.48 -6.78
C GLU A 663 -32.96 -26.87 -5.29
N ILE A 664 -33.82 -26.30 -4.44
CA ILE A 664 -34.08 -26.71 -3.05
C ILE A 664 -35.57 -26.62 -2.77
N ASP A 665 -36.07 -27.43 -1.84
CA ASP A 665 -37.50 -27.49 -1.50
C ASP A 665 -37.93 -26.50 -0.39
N GLU A 666 -37.02 -26.14 0.52
CA GLU A 666 -37.29 -25.31 1.70
C GLU A 666 -36.12 -24.36 2.04
N SER A 667 -36.38 -23.37 2.92
CA SER A 667 -35.38 -22.42 3.42
C SER A 667 -34.56 -23.06 4.54
N LYS A 668 -33.23 -23.14 4.36
CA LYS A 668 -32.28 -23.72 5.31
C LYS A 668 -31.54 -22.65 6.11
N LEU A 669 -31.51 -21.41 5.62
CA LEU A 669 -30.87 -20.29 6.30
C LEU A 669 -31.47 -20.05 7.68
N GLN A 670 -32.80 -20.09 7.81
CA GLN A 670 -33.44 -19.88 9.10
C GLN A 670 -33.12 -21.02 10.08
N ASP A 671 -33.03 -22.26 9.60
CA ASP A 671 -32.64 -23.41 10.43
C ASP A 671 -31.18 -23.32 10.90
N TRP A 672 -30.25 -22.92 10.04
CA TRP A 672 -28.85 -22.70 10.43
C TRP A 672 -28.71 -21.58 11.47
N VAL A 673 -29.46 -20.48 11.33
CA VAL A 673 -29.49 -19.39 12.31
C VAL A 673 -30.15 -19.84 13.62
N ASN A 674 -31.26 -20.59 13.56
CA ASN A 674 -31.94 -21.15 14.74
C ASN A 674 -31.09 -22.16 15.50
N ALA A 675 -30.29 -22.96 14.78
CA ALA A 675 -29.32 -23.90 15.33
C ALA A 675 -28.04 -23.23 15.87
N GLY A 676 -27.94 -21.89 15.79
CA GLY A 676 -26.86 -21.12 16.39
C GLY A 676 -25.51 -21.20 15.64
N LEU A 677 -25.50 -21.60 14.37
CA LEU A 677 -24.28 -21.65 13.57
C LEU A 677 -23.66 -20.25 13.48
N SER A 678 -22.34 -20.16 13.64
CA SER A 678 -21.61 -18.92 13.39
C SER A 678 -21.70 -18.55 11.91
N VAL A 679 -21.49 -17.27 11.59
CA VAL A 679 -21.52 -16.82 10.18
C VAL A 679 -20.46 -17.55 9.35
N LYS A 680 -19.33 -18.01 9.92
CA LYS A 680 -18.37 -18.84 9.19
C LYS A 680 -18.92 -20.23 8.84
N GLU A 681 -19.74 -20.83 9.70
CA GLU A 681 -20.38 -22.12 9.45
C GLU A 681 -21.54 -21.97 8.44
N ILE A 682 -22.29 -20.86 8.49
CA ILE A 682 -23.29 -20.51 7.46
C ILE A 682 -22.61 -20.26 6.10
N ASP A 683 -21.48 -19.54 6.07
CA ASP A 683 -20.65 -19.40 4.87
C ASP A 683 -20.20 -20.79 4.33
N GLN A 684 -19.90 -21.77 5.20
CA GLN A 684 -19.53 -23.13 4.80
C GLN A 684 -20.72 -23.90 4.21
N GLU A 685 -21.86 -23.96 4.90
CA GLU A 685 -23.02 -24.74 4.44
C GLU A 685 -23.60 -24.20 3.13
N ILE A 686 -23.60 -22.88 2.92
CA ILE A 686 -24.04 -22.28 1.66
C ILE A 686 -23.07 -22.62 0.52
N LEU A 687 -21.76 -22.64 0.76
CA LEU A 687 -20.80 -23.08 -0.25
C LEU A 687 -20.93 -24.58 -0.55
N LYS A 688 -21.11 -25.43 0.47
CA LYS A 688 -21.37 -26.87 0.29
C LYS A 688 -22.64 -27.10 -0.54
N LEU A 689 -23.73 -26.39 -0.22
CA LEU A 689 -25.01 -26.47 -0.92
C LEU A 689 -24.86 -26.06 -2.40
N LEU A 690 -24.34 -24.86 -2.68
CA LEU A 690 -24.19 -24.37 -4.05
C LEU A 690 -23.29 -25.28 -4.91
N ILE A 691 -22.18 -25.76 -4.35
CA ILE A 691 -21.28 -26.68 -5.05
C ILE A 691 -21.96 -28.05 -5.23
N GLY A 692 -22.68 -28.56 -4.23
CA GLY A 692 -23.48 -29.81 -4.32
C GLY A 692 -24.65 -29.74 -5.30
N LEU A 693 -25.15 -28.54 -5.59
CA LEU A 693 -26.11 -28.22 -6.67
C LEU A 693 -25.44 -27.96 -8.03
N GLY A 694 -24.11 -27.89 -8.09
CA GLY A 694 -23.33 -27.90 -9.34
C GLY A 694 -22.90 -26.54 -9.87
N TYR A 695 -23.11 -25.47 -9.09
CA TYR A 695 -22.73 -24.11 -9.46
C TYR A 695 -21.22 -24.00 -9.71
N ASP A 696 -20.84 -23.44 -10.86
CA ASP A 696 -19.46 -23.08 -11.16
C ASP A 696 -19.07 -21.75 -10.47
N LYS A 697 -17.78 -21.40 -10.44
CA LYS A 697 -17.32 -20.16 -9.79
C LYS A 697 -18.05 -18.91 -10.28
N LYS A 698 -18.34 -18.81 -11.58
CA LYS A 698 -19.05 -17.68 -12.21
C LYS A 698 -20.52 -17.67 -11.84
N ASP A 699 -21.14 -18.83 -11.66
CA ASP A 699 -22.51 -18.92 -11.18
C ASP A 699 -22.58 -18.41 -9.73
N ILE A 700 -21.59 -18.76 -8.89
CA ILE A 700 -21.43 -18.22 -7.52
C ILE A 700 -21.14 -16.71 -7.55
N GLU A 701 -20.21 -16.23 -8.39
CA GLU A 701 -19.93 -14.80 -8.60
C GLU A 701 -21.21 -14.04 -9.00
N SER A 702 -22.03 -14.60 -9.90
CA SER A 702 -23.28 -14.01 -10.37
C SER A 702 -24.41 -14.05 -9.35
N LEU A 703 -24.46 -15.07 -8.47
CA LEU A 703 -25.43 -15.15 -7.38
C LEU A 703 -25.19 -14.06 -6.33
N PHE A 704 -23.94 -13.87 -5.92
CA PHE A 704 -23.59 -12.91 -4.87
C PHE A 704 -23.35 -11.48 -5.37
N GLY A 705 -23.23 -11.29 -6.69
CA GLY A 705 -22.81 -10.01 -7.28
C GLY A 705 -21.37 -9.66 -6.94
N TRP A 706 -20.52 -10.66 -6.73
CA TRP A 706 -19.12 -10.51 -6.31
C TRP A 706 -18.17 -10.72 -7.49
N ASP A 707 -16.96 -10.16 -7.41
CA ASP A 707 -15.94 -10.42 -8.42
C ASP A 707 -15.22 -11.77 -8.20
N HIS A 708 -14.60 -12.24 -9.28
CA HIS A 708 -13.82 -13.48 -9.31
C HIS A 708 -12.73 -13.59 -8.24
N PHE A 709 -12.15 -12.46 -7.80
CA PHE A 709 -11.09 -12.46 -6.79
C PHE A 709 -11.66 -12.69 -5.39
N HIS A 710 -12.81 -12.10 -5.07
CA HIS A 710 -13.52 -12.35 -3.81
C HIS A 710 -13.93 -13.82 -3.70
N VAL A 711 -14.62 -14.37 -4.71
CA VAL A 711 -15.06 -15.77 -4.71
C VAL A 711 -13.88 -16.75 -4.68
N THR A 712 -12.82 -16.49 -5.46
CA THR A 712 -11.62 -17.35 -5.49
C THR A 712 -10.81 -17.32 -4.19
N ARG A 713 -10.91 -16.25 -3.38
CA ARG A 713 -10.31 -16.21 -2.04
C ARG A 713 -11.23 -16.80 -0.96
N TRP A 714 -12.52 -16.49 -1.01
CA TRP A 714 -13.51 -16.90 0.00
C TRP A 714 -13.62 -18.42 0.11
N ILE A 715 -13.69 -19.13 -1.01
CA ILE A 715 -13.83 -20.60 -1.02
C ILE A 715 -12.69 -21.31 -0.23
N PRO A 716 -11.40 -21.05 -0.48
CA PRO A 716 -10.31 -21.58 0.36
C PRO A 716 -10.32 -21.11 1.82
N GLU A 717 -10.70 -19.86 2.10
CA GLU A 717 -10.69 -19.28 3.47
C GLU A 717 -11.81 -19.86 4.37
N ILE A 718 -12.89 -20.34 3.74
CA ILE A 718 -14.06 -20.92 4.39
C ILE A 718 -14.00 -22.46 4.45
N LEU A 719 -13.72 -23.13 3.32
CA LEU A 719 -13.73 -24.60 3.21
C LEU A 719 -12.36 -25.25 3.48
N ASN A 720 -11.29 -24.47 3.68
CA ASN A 720 -9.90 -24.94 3.82
C ASN A 720 -9.38 -25.74 2.60
N MET A 721 -10.01 -25.61 1.43
CA MET A 721 -9.64 -26.31 0.19
C MET A 721 -9.95 -25.45 -1.05
N ASP A 722 -9.25 -25.70 -2.16
CA ASP A 722 -9.57 -25.03 -3.42
C ASP A 722 -10.91 -25.51 -4.02
N PHE A 723 -11.45 -24.72 -4.94
CA PHE A 723 -12.76 -24.99 -5.56
C PHE A 723 -12.83 -26.33 -6.32
N TYR A 724 -11.73 -26.81 -6.91
CA TYR A 724 -11.77 -28.08 -7.63
C TYR A 724 -11.87 -29.25 -6.64
N ARG A 725 -11.11 -29.20 -5.54
CA ARG A 725 -11.26 -30.15 -4.41
C ARG A 725 -12.65 -30.08 -3.78
N ALA A 726 -13.18 -28.88 -3.54
CA ALA A 726 -14.54 -28.70 -3.02
C ALA A 726 -15.59 -29.30 -3.96
N ARG A 727 -15.42 -29.14 -5.29
CA ARG A 727 -16.31 -29.77 -6.28
C ARG A 727 -16.14 -31.29 -6.32
N ASP A 728 -14.93 -31.81 -6.14
CA ASP A 728 -14.69 -33.25 -6.07
C ASP A 728 -15.39 -33.87 -4.83
N GLU A 729 -15.25 -33.26 -3.65
CA GLU A 729 -15.86 -33.74 -2.39
C GLU A 729 -17.38 -33.50 -2.30
N TYR A 730 -17.90 -32.33 -2.74
CA TYR A 730 -19.33 -31.98 -2.55
C TYR A 730 -20.22 -32.20 -3.78
N TRP A 731 -19.69 -32.20 -5.00
CA TRP A 731 -20.48 -32.48 -6.22
C TRP A 731 -20.28 -33.90 -6.75
N TRP A 732 -19.02 -34.31 -6.94
CA TRP A 732 -18.69 -35.57 -7.63
C TRP A 732 -18.84 -36.78 -6.72
N LYS A 733 -18.20 -36.77 -5.55
CA LYS A 733 -18.18 -37.90 -4.60
C LYS A 733 -19.58 -38.40 -4.22
N PRO A 734 -20.59 -37.57 -3.87
CA PRO A 734 -21.93 -38.06 -3.55
C PRO A 734 -22.62 -38.72 -4.76
N ARG A 735 -22.39 -38.22 -5.98
CA ARG A 735 -22.97 -38.77 -7.22
C ARG A 735 -22.29 -40.08 -7.65
N ILE A 736 -20.99 -40.20 -7.41
CA ILE A 736 -20.24 -41.45 -7.63
C ILE A 736 -20.69 -42.52 -6.63
N ILE A 737 -20.83 -42.16 -5.34
CA ILE A 737 -21.38 -43.06 -4.30
C ILE A 737 -22.82 -43.47 -4.63
N TRP A 738 -23.67 -42.55 -5.08
CA TRP A 738 -25.04 -42.88 -5.52
C TRP A 738 -25.06 -43.84 -6.72
N LEU A 739 -24.19 -43.66 -7.72
CA LEU A 739 -24.07 -44.61 -8.83
C LEU A 739 -23.60 -45.99 -8.36
N PHE A 740 -22.68 -46.06 -7.39
CA PHE A 740 -22.30 -47.33 -6.76
C PHE A 740 -23.46 -47.99 -6.00
N SER A 741 -24.29 -47.22 -5.29
CA SER A 741 -25.47 -47.77 -4.58
C SER A 741 -26.64 -48.16 -5.50
N GLN A 742 -26.45 -48.06 -6.82
CA GLN A 742 -27.41 -48.49 -7.85
C GLN A 742 -26.77 -49.56 -8.79
N ASP A 743 -25.71 -50.22 -8.33
CA ASP A 743 -24.99 -51.31 -9.02
C ASP A 743 -24.47 -50.97 -10.44
N TYR A 744 -24.21 -49.69 -10.72
CA TYR A 744 -23.60 -49.28 -11.99
C TYR A 744 -22.14 -49.74 -12.06
N SER A 745 -21.81 -50.62 -13.00
CA SER A 745 -20.41 -50.96 -13.29
C SER A 745 -19.62 -49.71 -13.69
N ALA A 746 -18.30 -49.73 -13.47
CA ALA A 746 -17.41 -48.63 -13.86
C ALA A 746 -17.50 -48.26 -15.36
N ARG A 747 -17.96 -49.19 -16.22
CA ARG A 747 -18.24 -48.93 -17.64
C ARG A 747 -19.56 -48.15 -17.83
N GLN A 748 -20.63 -48.52 -17.13
CA GLN A 748 -21.91 -47.77 -17.18
C GLN A 748 -21.77 -46.39 -16.55
N MET A 749 -21.02 -46.26 -15.44
CA MET A 749 -20.71 -44.96 -14.84
C MET A 749 -20.05 -43.99 -15.83
N ARG A 750 -19.06 -44.46 -16.61
CA ARG A 750 -18.40 -43.67 -17.68
C ARG A 750 -19.31 -43.27 -18.83
N ILE A 751 -20.47 -43.92 -19.00
CA ILE A 751 -21.48 -43.57 -20.00
C ILE A 751 -22.40 -42.50 -19.41
N VAL A 752 -23.01 -42.79 -18.26
CA VAL A 752 -23.91 -41.85 -17.55
C VAL A 752 -23.22 -40.52 -17.23
N SER A 753 -21.97 -40.55 -16.75
CA SER A 753 -21.22 -39.32 -16.43
C SER A 753 -20.90 -38.47 -17.66
N LYS A 754 -20.72 -39.12 -18.82
CA LYS A 754 -20.39 -38.49 -20.10
C LYS A 754 -21.62 -37.89 -20.78
N GLU A 755 -22.79 -38.47 -20.53
CA GLU A 755 -24.09 -37.95 -20.95
C GLU A 755 -24.55 -36.79 -20.04
N LEU A 756 -24.38 -36.91 -18.72
CA LEU A 756 -24.76 -35.87 -17.76
C LEU A 756 -23.79 -34.67 -17.72
N ILE A 757 -22.47 -34.88 -17.85
CA ILE A 757 -21.45 -33.88 -17.46
C ILE A 757 -20.29 -33.75 -18.49
N GLY A 758 -20.38 -34.43 -19.64
CA GLY A 758 -19.50 -34.20 -20.78
C GLY A 758 -18.15 -34.95 -20.77
N ARG A 759 -17.40 -34.82 -21.87
CA ARG A 759 -16.45 -35.83 -22.34
C ARG A 759 -15.12 -36.00 -21.59
N HIS A 760 -14.67 -35.05 -20.77
CA HIS A 760 -13.23 -34.88 -20.49
C HIS A 760 -12.77 -34.86 -19.02
N VAL A 761 -13.62 -35.20 -18.03
CA VAL A 761 -13.21 -35.07 -16.62
C VAL A 761 -13.49 -36.28 -15.73
N THR A 762 -14.36 -37.22 -16.11
CA THR A 762 -14.82 -38.24 -15.13
C THR A 762 -13.76 -39.29 -14.77
N HIS A 763 -12.92 -39.75 -15.71
CA HIS A 763 -11.99 -40.84 -15.39
C HIS A 763 -10.98 -40.42 -14.31
N ASP A 764 -10.37 -39.24 -14.48
CA ASP A 764 -9.33 -38.72 -13.59
C ASP A 764 -9.92 -38.28 -12.24
N ILE A 765 -11.18 -37.83 -12.22
CA ILE A 765 -11.93 -37.52 -10.99
C ILE A 765 -12.26 -38.80 -10.23
N ILE A 766 -12.79 -39.84 -10.89
CA ILE A 766 -13.05 -41.13 -10.25
C ILE A 766 -11.75 -41.71 -9.70
N VAL A 767 -10.66 -41.69 -10.46
CA VAL A 767 -9.35 -42.19 -9.99
C VAL A 767 -8.81 -41.36 -8.82
N ARG A 768 -8.93 -40.03 -8.83
CA ARG A 768 -8.47 -39.17 -7.72
C ARG A 768 -9.27 -39.41 -6.44
N ILE A 769 -10.60 -39.31 -6.51
CA ILE A 769 -11.48 -39.54 -5.35
C ILE A 769 -11.28 -40.96 -4.82
N TRP A 770 -11.14 -41.95 -5.71
CA TRP A 770 -10.87 -43.33 -5.31
C TRP A 770 -9.53 -43.51 -4.61
N ALA A 771 -8.46 -42.87 -5.09
CA ALA A 771 -7.15 -42.92 -4.46
C ALA A 771 -7.16 -42.27 -3.06
N GLU A 772 -7.86 -41.15 -2.90
CA GLU A 772 -7.97 -40.44 -1.61
C GLU A 772 -8.82 -41.22 -0.58
N GLU A 773 -9.93 -41.84 -1.00
CA GLU A 773 -10.76 -42.65 -0.09
C GLU A 773 -10.13 -44.03 0.20
N SER A 774 -9.47 -44.66 -0.77
CA SER A 774 -8.70 -45.89 -0.55
C SER A 774 -7.56 -45.68 0.45
N ALA A 775 -6.89 -44.52 0.40
CA ALA A 775 -5.88 -44.13 1.39
C ALA A 775 -6.46 -43.83 2.80
N ARG A 776 -7.76 -43.55 2.92
CA ARG A 776 -8.46 -43.33 4.20
C ARG A 776 -9.00 -44.62 4.83
N TYR A 777 -9.55 -45.52 4.02
CA TYR A 777 -10.33 -46.68 4.49
C TYR A 777 -9.67 -48.05 4.25
N GLY A 778 -8.55 -48.10 3.52
CA GLY A 778 -7.68 -49.29 3.45
C GLY A 778 -8.30 -50.50 2.75
N SER A 779 -7.91 -51.69 3.19
CA SER A 779 -8.15 -52.98 2.51
C SER A 779 -9.61 -53.37 2.36
N ASP A 780 -10.50 -52.89 3.24
CA ASP A 780 -11.90 -53.32 3.25
C ASP A 780 -12.65 -52.82 2.00
N LEU A 781 -12.21 -51.71 1.43
CA LEU A 781 -12.75 -51.17 0.18
C LEU A 781 -12.38 -52.03 -1.04
N ASN A 782 -11.23 -52.72 -1.01
CA ASN A 782 -10.84 -53.66 -2.08
C ASN A 782 -11.77 -54.89 -2.14
N LYS A 783 -12.31 -55.33 -0.99
CA LYS A 783 -13.26 -56.46 -0.94
C LYS A 783 -14.57 -56.13 -1.66
N TYR A 784 -14.99 -54.86 -1.62
CA TYR A 784 -16.14 -54.36 -2.37
C TYR A 784 -15.85 -54.26 -3.88
N LEU A 785 -14.65 -53.82 -4.27
CA LEU A 785 -14.27 -53.71 -5.69
C LEU A 785 -13.94 -55.04 -6.38
N TYR A 786 -13.43 -56.04 -5.67
CA TYR A 786 -13.08 -57.33 -6.28
C TYR A 786 -14.31 -57.97 -6.94
N ASN A 787 -15.47 -57.89 -6.27
CA ASN A 787 -16.77 -58.34 -6.78
C ASN A 787 -17.35 -57.47 -7.91
N LEU A 788 -16.72 -56.33 -8.24
CA LEU A 788 -17.24 -55.28 -9.14
C LEU A 788 -16.35 -55.05 -10.38
N TYR A 789 -15.14 -55.63 -10.39
CA TYR A 789 -14.20 -55.62 -11.51
C TYR A 789 -13.84 -57.03 -12.02
N CYS A 790 -14.25 -58.09 -11.33
CA CYS A 790 -14.03 -59.50 -11.73
C CYS A 790 -15.33 -60.23 -12.13
N SER A 791 -16.36 -59.48 -12.53
CA SER A 791 -17.65 -59.94 -13.06
C SER A 791 -17.92 -59.35 -14.45
#